data_AF-A0A9X8DKN4-F1
#
_entry.id   AF-A0A9X8DKN4-F1
#
_cell.length_a   1.000
_cell.length_b   1.000
_cell.length_c   1.000
_cell.angle_alpha   90.00
_cell.angle_beta   90.00
_cell.angle_gamma   90.00
#
_symmetry.space_group_name_H-M   'P 1'
#
loop_
_entity.id
_entity.type
_entity.pdbx_description
1 polymer ?
#
loop_
_entity_poly.entity_id
_entity_poly.type
_entity_poly.pdbx_seq_one_letter_code
_entity_poly.pdbx_strand_id
1 'polypeptide(L)'
;MSPAKTRAWTGGGGSLLTTLQITAAQTLVDGLSLLYPASWDRTTLLLTLLRSYARDRFDPSSARYLILSRLLALLAMPGDMGVLTFFPDAPDRLHSSQVHEIMTHLLTDEYHSTSVAADALACIQTFQLFLLSQAIELTNKSAAAPRGEQDHHHAFRVVIQDMTMRYSELLLTVARQTLDASLEATADGSLSVLRTLLPPLVSGLSLLRRQTWLVRPLLPKLTMVLRVLDVVCGQDGGVRRSERRLLALDQRLASYAVDADDVGKWQLEKNPTRVQKQLYNVFSKLYTGEKDHFEGQIGFQFEAMASFTLVALGRSVHPVRHGGKLLHKHTVRLWDEASQALLGSVTVASTSPCDGMGYAFEYLAVPLRVSHGKLYRLTTQEFANGGDPWYKKENLPDEEYDRAFIKILRDCYASGSSGFPSSQNLTGAAYGVPTFLVEEDNPMDTLPWIVPVDGLQAVKFNAKRKAASVSIGHVGNTLTVLGESGLWRTVFCTTAIANGVHTLEFVVKSSRVGGGVSGHVCFGFECGVGGDLPVSGAFVGQSRGSIGYMPAIGCLWNQGVCVPFGRREGDISKIVVLSGDVFAVTIDYDRHMVGFAHNGCPIGTDVAIELPLAVVPAVSVYGLHDVVDVRPGGIAKSTLQLHWLLDVLNSTASLAGRFAGTLISGPPIDGVEEELQPWLQSTLLSGGLTGPSSSCGSRRNSLVLDVTGTSWAAALKGEGSFLNP
;
A
#
# COMPACT_ATOMS: atom_id res chain seq x y z
N MET A 1 -20.18 -42.25 -40.69
CA MET A 1 -19.92 -43.69 -40.88
C MET A 1 -20.69 -44.46 -39.83
N SER A 2 -21.31 -45.60 -40.19
CA SER A 2 -22.22 -46.39 -39.34
C SER A 2 -21.52 -47.01 -38.12
N PRO A 3 -22.24 -47.35 -37.04
CA PRO A 3 -21.64 -47.88 -35.82
C PRO A 3 -21.30 -49.36 -36.01
N ALA A 4 -20.01 -49.68 -36.10
CA ALA A 4 -19.54 -51.05 -36.01
C ALA A 4 -19.50 -51.46 -34.53
N LYS A 5 -20.24 -52.53 -34.23
CA LYS A 5 -20.35 -53.20 -32.93
C LYS A 5 -18.97 -53.58 -32.36
N THR A 6 -18.60 -53.02 -31.22
CA THR A 6 -17.53 -53.55 -30.37
C THR A 6 -18.14 -54.38 -29.24
N ARG A 7 -18.29 -55.67 -29.51
CA ARG A 7 -18.61 -56.70 -28.52
C ARG A 7 -17.34 -57.50 -28.25
N ALA A 8 -16.46 -56.94 -27.44
CA ALA A 8 -15.32 -57.62 -26.84
C ALA A 8 -15.02 -56.91 -25.52
N TRP A 9 -14.53 -57.61 -24.51
CA TRP A 9 -14.24 -57.11 -23.15
C TRP A 9 -15.44 -57.00 -22.22
N THR A 10 -16.03 -58.16 -21.90
CA THR A 10 -16.84 -58.33 -20.69
C THR A 10 -16.16 -59.39 -19.85
N GLY A 11 -15.52 -58.98 -18.76
CA GLY A 11 -14.87 -59.86 -17.78
C GLY A 11 -13.66 -59.22 -17.10
N GLY A 12 -13.86 -58.54 -15.96
CA GLY A 12 -12.79 -58.18 -15.00
C GLY A 12 -12.06 -56.83 -15.18
N GLY A 13 -12.42 -55.99 -16.16
CA GLY A 13 -11.58 -54.88 -16.64
C GLY A 13 -11.90 -53.46 -16.18
N GLY A 14 -12.58 -53.23 -15.06
CA GLY A 14 -12.97 -51.87 -14.64
C GLY A 14 -11.78 -50.95 -14.36
N SER A 15 -10.84 -51.38 -13.50
CA SER A 15 -9.70 -50.57 -13.04
C SER A 15 -8.63 -50.32 -14.13
N LEU A 16 -8.40 -51.31 -15.00
CA LEU A 16 -7.36 -51.25 -16.03
C LEU A 16 -7.81 -50.40 -17.24
N LEU A 17 -9.11 -50.43 -17.56
CA LEU A 17 -9.71 -49.54 -18.55
C LEU A 17 -9.70 -48.09 -18.09
N THR A 18 -10.01 -47.83 -16.80
CA THR A 18 -9.98 -46.47 -16.25
C THR A 18 -8.56 -45.90 -16.20
N THR A 19 -7.54 -46.69 -15.82
CA THR A 19 -6.16 -46.22 -15.85
C THR A 19 -5.68 -45.93 -17.27
N LEU A 20 -5.99 -46.78 -18.25
CA LEU A 20 -5.69 -46.51 -19.66
C LEU A 20 -6.36 -45.23 -20.16
N GLN A 21 -7.62 -44.98 -19.79
CA GLN A 21 -8.32 -43.75 -20.15
C GLN A 21 -7.69 -42.50 -19.51
N ILE A 22 -7.26 -42.59 -18.26
CA ILE A 22 -6.58 -41.49 -17.55
C ILE A 22 -5.21 -41.21 -18.18
N THR A 23 -4.41 -42.24 -18.48
CA THR A 23 -3.11 -42.08 -19.14
C THR A 23 -3.28 -41.51 -20.55
N ALA A 24 -4.28 -41.97 -21.30
CA ALA A 24 -4.59 -41.40 -22.61
C ALA A 24 -4.99 -39.91 -22.52
N ALA A 25 -5.82 -39.56 -21.52
CA ALA A 25 -6.18 -38.18 -21.27
C ALA A 25 -4.97 -37.30 -20.90
N GLN A 26 -4.04 -37.80 -20.09
CA GLN A 26 -2.78 -37.11 -19.78
C GLN A 26 -1.96 -36.87 -21.05
N THR A 27 -1.77 -37.89 -21.89
CA THR A 27 -1.04 -37.72 -23.16
C THR A 27 -1.72 -36.74 -24.13
N LEU A 28 -3.06 -36.67 -24.12
CA LEU A 28 -3.80 -35.68 -24.91
C LEU A 28 -3.58 -34.27 -24.38
N VAL A 29 -3.59 -34.09 -23.05
CA VAL A 29 -3.30 -32.81 -22.39
C VAL A 29 -1.89 -32.34 -22.71
N ASP A 30 -0.90 -33.22 -22.61
CA ASP A 30 0.50 -32.91 -22.93
C ASP A 30 0.70 -32.54 -24.41
N GLY A 31 -0.12 -33.11 -25.29
CA GLY A 31 -0.13 -32.84 -26.73
C GLY A 31 -1.06 -31.72 -27.19
N LEU A 32 -1.73 -30.98 -26.29
CA LEU A 32 -2.75 -29.97 -26.65
C LEU A 32 -2.21 -28.88 -27.59
N SER A 33 -0.96 -28.47 -27.43
CA SER A 33 -0.32 -27.45 -28.28
C SER A 33 -0.16 -27.90 -29.74
N LEU A 34 -0.01 -29.20 -29.97
CA LEU A 34 0.11 -29.79 -31.30
C LEU A 34 -1.26 -30.07 -31.93
N LEU A 35 -2.23 -30.50 -31.11
CA LEU A 35 -3.57 -30.87 -31.58
C LEU A 35 -4.47 -29.66 -31.82
N TYR A 36 -4.30 -28.60 -31.03
CA TYR A 36 -5.14 -27.40 -31.05
C TYR A 36 -4.27 -26.13 -31.05
N PRO A 37 -3.58 -25.83 -32.17
CA PRO A 37 -2.67 -24.68 -32.25
C PRO A 37 -3.42 -23.34 -32.21
N ALA A 38 -4.60 -23.25 -32.82
CA ALA A 38 -5.38 -22.02 -32.87
C ALA A 38 -6.09 -21.74 -31.54
N SER A 39 -6.24 -20.45 -31.19
CA SER A 39 -7.00 -20.01 -30.00
C SER A 39 -8.47 -20.42 -30.08
N TRP A 40 -9.07 -20.30 -31.26
CA TRP A 40 -10.45 -20.70 -31.55
C TRP A 40 -10.74 -22.18 -31.26
N ASP A 41 -9.83 -23.08 -31.61
CA ASP A 41 -10.09 -24.51 -31.41
C ASP A 41 -10.05 -24.87 -29.92
N ARG A 42 -9.18 -24.19 -29.16
CA ARG A 42 -9.06 -24.34 -27.70
C ARG A 42 -10.27 -23.79 -26.96
N THR A 43 -10.75 -22.60 -27.33
CA THR A 43 -12.00 -22.05 -26.75
C THR A 43 -13.21 -22.91 -27.11
N THR A 44 -13.26 -23.44 -28.34
CA THR A 44 -14.31 -24.38 -28.76
C THR A 44 -14.27 -25.68 -27.95
N LEU A 45 -13.08 -26.28 -27.77
CA LEU A 45 -12.90 -27.46 -26.92
C LEU A 45 -13.38 -27.20 -25.49
N LEU A 46 -12.92 -26.11 -24.87
CA LEU A 46 -13.33 -25.73 -23.52
C LEU A 46 -14.85 -25.57 -23.43
N LEU A 47 -15.47 -24.84 -24.36
CA LEU A 47 -16.91 -24.62 -24.36
C LEU A 47 -17.69 -25.93 -24.51
N THR A 48 -17.23 -26.88 -25.33
CA THR A 48 -17.88 -28.19 -25.44
C THR A 48 -17.78 -29.00 -24.15
N LEU A 49 -16.64 -28.94 -23.45
CA LEU A 49 -16.45 -29.61 -22.17
C LEU A 49 -17.31 -28.97 -21.06
N LEU A 50 -17.39 -27.64 -21.01
CA LEU A 50 -18.25 -26.92 -20.06
C LEU A 50 -19.73 -27.21 -20.31
N ARG A 51 -20.19 -27.17 -21.57
CA ARG A 51 -21.59 -27.52 -21.90
C ARG A 51 -21.94 -28.95 -21.55
N SER A 52 -21.00 -29.88 -21.71
CA SER A 52 -21.24 -31.29 -21.34
C SER A 52 -21.20 -31.49 -19.83
N TYR A 53 -20.29 -30.83 -19.12
CA TYR A 53 -20.26 -30.86 -17.65
C TYR A 53 -21.50 -30.23 -17.00
N ALA A 54 -22.01 -29.13 -17.57
CA ALA A 54 -23.25 -28.50 -17.11
C ALA A 54 -24.49 -29.40 -17.29
N ARG A 55 -24.48 -30.28 -18.30
CA ARG A 55 -25.57 -31.25 -18.54
C ARG A 55 -25.43 -32.50 -17.67
N ASP A 56 -24.22 -33.00 -17.51
CA ASP A 56 -23.92 -34.22 -16.77
C ASP A 56 -22.57 -34.06 -16.06
N ARG A 57 -22.60 -34.00 -14.73
CA ARG A 57 -21.39 -33.75 -13.92
C ARG A 57 -20.41 -34.90 -14.08
N PHE A 58 -19.18 -34.57 -14.48
CA PHE A 58 -18.15 -35.59 -14.64
C PHE A 58 -17.70 -36.11 -13.28
N ASP A 59 -17.53 -37.43 -13.16
CA ASP A 59 -16.88 -38.05 -12.01
C ASP A 59 -15.45 -37.50 -11.89
N PRO A 60 -14.99 -37.06 -10.70
CA PRO A 60 -13.62 -36.60 -10.46
C PRO A 60 -12.53 -37.59 -10.91
N SER A 61 -12.84 -38.88 -10.93
CA SER A 61 -11.94 -39.94 -11.40
C SER A 61 -11.95 -40.16 -12.92
N SER A 62 -12.83 -39.47 -13.65
CA SER A 62 -12.99 -39.66 -15.09
C SER A 62 -11.94 -38.91 -15.92
N ALA A 63 -11.59 -39.49 -17.08
CA ALA A 63 -10.72 -38.86 -18.06
C ALA A 63 -11.24 -37.48 -18.54
N ARG A 64 -12.57 -37.32 -18.67
CA ARG A 64 -13.19 -36.05 -19.11
C ARG A 64 -13.03 -34.95 -18.08
N TYR A 65 -13.15 -35.29 -16.80
CA TYR A 65 -12.89 -34.39 -15.68
C TYR A 65 -11.43 -33.92 -15.69
N LEU A 66 -10.48 -34.85 -15.85
CA LEU A 66 -9.06 -34.53 -15.91
C LEU A 66 -8.74 -33.56 -17.06
N ILE A 67 -9.30 -33.79 -18.25
CA ILE A 67 -9.09 -32.91 -19.41
C ILE A 67 -9.64 -31.51 -19.13
N LEU A 68 -10.86 -31.40 -18.56
CA LEU A 68 -11.47 -30.12 -18.23
C LEU A 68 -10.64 -29.34 -17.20
N SER A 69 -10.27 -29.96 -16.08
CA SER A 69 -9.45 -29.34 -15.02
C SER A 69 -8.09 -28.89 -15.55
N ARG A 70 -7.40 -29.75 -16.32
CA ARG A 70 -6.09 -29.40 -16.90
C ARG A 70 -6.18 -28.30 -17.95
N LEU A 71 -7.24 -28.29 -18.77
CA LEU A 71 -7.45 -27.23 -19.76
C LEU A 71 -7.72 -25.89 -19.08
N LEU A 72 -8.51 -25.85 -18.00
CA LEU A 72 -8.73 -24.65 -17.19
C LEU A 72 -7.43 -24.16 -16.54
N ALA A 73 -6.66 -25.07 -15.94
CA ALA A 73 -5.37 -24.74 -15.34
C ALA A 73 -4.37 -24.20 -16.38
N LEU A 74 -4.34 -24.77 -17.59
CA LEU A 74 -3.50 -24.32 -18.70
C LEU A 74 -3.92 -22.92 -19.17
N LEU A 75 -5.23 -22.69 -19.33
CA LEU A 75 -5.77 -21.39 -19.74
C LEU A 75 -5.64 -20.31 -18.66
N ALA A 76 -5.46 -20.70 -17.40
CA ALA A 76 -5.14 -19.76 -16.33
C ALA A 76 -3.68 -19.24 -16.40
N MET A 77 -2.77 -19.92 -17.09
CA MET A 77 -1.36 -19.50 -17.18
C MET A 77 -1.16 -18.30 -18.12
N PRO A 78 -0.09 -17.49 -17.94
CA PRO A 78 0.24 -16.42 -18.89
C PRO A 78 0.78 -16.99 -20.22
N GLY A 79 0.49 -16.31 -21.33
CA GLY A 79 1.05 -16.59 -22.67
C GLY A 79 0.01 -17.04 -23.72
N ASP A 80 0.48 -17.29 -24.95
CA ASP A 80 -0.35 -17.61 -26.13
C ASP A 80 -1.16 -18.89 -25.97
N MET A 81 -0.61 -19.85 -25.21
CA MET A 81 -1.30 -21.08 -24.86
C MET A 81 -2.30 -20.91 -23.72
N GLY A 82 -2.15 -19.86 -22.92
CA GLY A 82 -2.91 -19.61 -21.71
C GLY A 82 -3.97 -18.51 -21.87
N VAL A 83 -3.92 -17.46 -21.04
CA VAL A 83 -4.96 -16.41 -21.00
C VAL A 83 -5.18 -15.70 -22.35
N LEU A 84 -4.14 -15.57 -23.18
CA LEU A 84 -4.25 -14.92 -24.50
C LEU A 84 -5.17 -15.68 -25.47
N THR A 85 -5.46 -16.95 -25.21
CA THR A 85 -6.45 -17.73 -25.97
C THR A 85 -7.83 -17.04 -26.00
N PHE A 86 -8.18 -16.28 -24.97
CA PHE A 86 -9.47 -15.59 -24.91
C PHE A 86 -9.50 -14.28 -25.71
N PHE A 87 -8.35 -13.80 -26.21
CA PHE A 87 -8.20 -12.50 -26.85
C PHE A 87 -7.75 -12.67 -28.30
N PRO A 88 -8.67 -12.57 -29.28
CA PRO A 88 -8.28 -12.64 -30.68
C PRO A 88 -7.54 -11.37 -31.12
N ASP A 89 -6.58 -11.50 -32.04
CA ASP A 89 -5.79 -10.36 -32.58
C ASP A 89 -6.65 -9.34 -33.34
N ALA A 90 -7.80 -9.78 -33.84
CA ALA A 90 -8.76 -8.97 -34.58
C ALA A 90 -10.18 -9.13 -33.99
N PRO A 91 -11.06 -8.12 -34.13
CA PRO A 91 -12.42 -8.18 -33.64
C PRO A 91 -13.24 -9.24 -34.39
N ASP A 92 -13.36 -10.42 -33.77
CA ASP A 92 -14.26 -11.48 -34.20
C ASP A 92 -15.45 -11.61 -33.23
N ARG A 93 -16.65 -11.38 -33.77
CA ARG A 93 -17.90 -11.47 -33.00
C ARG A 93 -18.20 -12.90 -32.55
N LEU A 94 -17.83 -13.91 -33.35
CA LEU A 94 -18.07 -15.31 -33.00
C LEU A 94 -17.17 -15.71 -31.83
N HIS A 95 -15.87 -15.38 -31.91
CA HIS A 95 -14.94 -15.67 -30.82
C HIS A 95 -15.35 -14.93 -29.54
N SER A 96 -15.72 -13.65 -29.66
CA SER A 96 -16.19 -12.86 -28.52
C SER A 96 -17.47 -13.43 -27.89
N SER A 97 -18.39 -13.97 -28.70
CA SER A 97 -19.59 -14.64 -28.21
C SER A 97 -19.27 -15.95 -27.48
N GLN A 98 -18.32 -16.74 -27.99
CA GLN A 98 -17.90 -17.98 -27.33
C GLN A 98 -17.24 -17.69 -25.98
N VAL A 99 -16.34 -16.70 -25.93
CA VAL A 99 -15.68 -16.30 -24.68
C VAL A 99 -16.71 -15.81 -23.66
N HIS A 100 -17.71 -15.03 -24.09
CA HIS A 100 -18.79 -14.60 -23.21
C HIS A 100 -19.58 -15.80 -22.64
N GLU A 101 -19.89 -16.81 -23.45
CA GLU A 101 -20.58 -18.02 -22.99
C GLU A 101 -19.72 -18.86 -22.04
N ILE A 102 -18.42 -19.00 -22.33
CA ILE A 102 -17.45 -19.64 -21.43
C ILE A 102 -17.46 -18.96 -20.07
N MET A 103 -17.31 -17.62 -20.04
CA MET A 103 -17.30 -16.86 -18.79
C MET A 103 -18.64 -16.98 -18.04
N THR A 104 -19.76 -17.05 -18.77
CA THR A 104 -21.08 -17.27 -18.17
C THR A 104 -21.12 -18.62 -17.44
N HIS A 105 -20.66 -19.70 -18.08
CA HIS A 105 -20.60 -21.02 -17.45
C HIS A 105 -19.69 -21.05 -16.22
N LEU A 106 -18.52 -20.40 -16.29
CA LEU A 106 -17.56 -20.39 -15.18
C LEU A 106 -18.02 -19.56 -13.97
N LEU A 107 -18.86 -18.54 -14.19
CA LEU A 107 -19.36 -17.64 -13.13
C LEU A 107 -20.64 -18.12 -12.45
N THR A 108 -21.37 -19.06 -13.05
CA THR A 108 -22.60 -19.62 -12.46
C THR A 108 -22.33 -20.64 -11.37
N ASP A 109 -23.13 -20.57 -10.29
CA ASP A 109 -22.96 -21.28 -9.00
C ASP A 109 -22.86 -22.81 -9.06
N GLU A 110 -23.26 -23.45 -10.16
CA GLU A 110 -23.27 -24.90 -10.31
C GLU A 110 -21.86 -25.54 -10.27
N TYR A 111 -20.81 -24.77 -10.53
CA TYR A 111 -19.42 -25.25 -10.57
C TYR A 111 -18.69 -25.16 -9.22
N HIS A 112 -19.16 -24.34 -8.28
CA HIS A 112 -18.41 -23.94 -7.08
C HIS A 112 -18.45 -24.94 -5.91
N SER A 113 -19.15 -26.08 -6.07
CA SER A 113 -19.21 -27.18 -5.08
C SER A 113 -18.28 -28.35 -5.41
N THR A 114 -17.43 -28.23 -6.44
CA THR A 114 -16.61 -29.32 -6.98
C THR A 114 -15.14 -28.93 -7.05
N SER A 115 -14.22 -29.90 -7.14
CA SER A 115 -12.78 -29.64 -7.24
C SER A 115 -12.37 -28.85 -8.51
N VAL A 116 -13.23 -28.73 -9.52
CA VAL A 116 -13.03 -27.86 -10.71
C VAL A 116 -13.17 -26.37 -10.35
N ALA A 117 -13.86 -26.04 -9.25
CA ALA A 117 -14.12 -24.67 -8.83
C ALA A 117 -12.85 -23.84 -8.67
N ALA A 118 -11.78 -24.45 -8.14
CA ALA A 118 -10.51 -23.78 -7.92
C ALA A 118 -9.82 -23.41 -9.26
N ASP A 119 -9.77 -24.36 -10.20
CA ASP A 119 -9.18 -24.14 -11.54
C ASP A 119 -10.01 -23.13 -12.35
N ALA A 120 -11.34 -23.21 -12.27
CA ALA A 120 -12.25 -22.26 -12.90
C ALA A 120 -12.07 -20.84 -12.34
N LEU A 121 -11.99 -20.71 -11.01
CA LEU A 121 -11.76 -19.42 -10.35
C LEU A 121 -10.39 -18.84 -10.72
N ALA A 122 -9.34 -19.66 -10.75
CA ALA A 122 -8.01 -19.23 -11.17
C ALA A 122 -8.02 -18.71 -12.61
N CYS A 123 -8.70 -19.41 -13.53
CA CYS A 123 -8.85 -18.99 -14.92
C CYS A 123 -9.60 -17.64 -15.04
N ILE A 124 -10.67 -17.43 -14.27
CA ILE A 124 -11.41 -16.16 -14.27
C ILE A 124 -10.55 -15.03 -13.70
N GLN A 125 -9.84 -15.29 -12.59
CA GLN A 125 -8.97 -14.29 -11.95
C GLN A 125 -7.88 -13.81 -12.89
N THR A 126 -7.23 -14.71 -13.60
CA THR A 126 -6.15 -14.35 -14.53
C THR A 126 -6.68 -13.67 -15.78
N PHE A 127 -7.83 -14.12 -16.31
CA PHE A 127 -8.56 -13.42 -17.38
C PHE A 127 -8.91 -11.97 -16.97
N GLN A 128 -9.51 -11.78 -15.80
CA GLN A 128 -9.91 -10.46 -15.30
C GLN A 128 -8.71 -9.54 -15.06
N LEU A 129 -7.64 -10.06 -14.45
CA LEU A 129 -6.43 -9.29 -14.17
C LEU A 129 -5.77 -8.84 -15.48
N PHE A 130 -5.64 -9.75 -16.45
CA PHE A 130 -5.10 -9.41 -17.77
C PHE A 130 -5.98 -8.38 -18.50
N LEU A 131 -7.29 -8.60 -18.58
CA LEU A 131 -8.24 -7.72 -19.25
C LEU A 131 -8.18 -6.29 -18.68
N LEU A 132 -8.23 -6.16 -17.35
CA LEU A 132 -8.18 -4.85 -16.69
C LEU A 132 -6.82 -4.19 -16.85
N SER A 133 -5.71 -4.94 -16.79
CA SER A 133 -4.37 -4.39 -17.00
C SER A 133 -4.22 -3.80 -18.41
N GLN A 134 -4.70 -4.52 -19.44
CA GLN A 134 -4.69 -4.06 -20.82
C GLN A 134 -5.62 -2.87 -21.03
N ALA A 135 -6.82 -2.90 -20.45
CA ALA A 135 -7.75 -1.78 -20.50
C ALA A 135 -7.15 -0.49 -19.90
N ILE A 136 -6.40 -0.60 -18.80
CA ILE A 136 -5.70 0.53 -18.16
C ILE A 136 -4.53 1.01 -19.05
N GLU A 137 -3.73 0.09 -19.59
CA GLU A 137 -2.61 0.43 -20.48
C GLU A 137 -3.09 1.20 -21.74
N LEU A 138 -4.24 0.82 -22.29
CA LEU A 138 -4.87 1.52 -23.41
C LEU A 138 -5.27 2.97 -23.07
N THR A 139 -5.46 3.31 -21.79
CA THR A 139 -5.70 4.71 -21.39
C THR A 139 -4.43 5.55 -21.35
N ASN A 140 -3.26 4.94 -21.17
CA ASN A 140 -1.98 5.63 -21.07
C ASN A 140 -1.32 5.87 -22.44
N LYS A 141 -1.51 4.97 -23.42
CA LYS A 141 -0.81 5.00 -24.73
C LYS A 141 -1.47 5.90 -25.79
N SER A 142 -2.14 6.97 -25.41
CA SER A 142 -2.93 7.81 -26.32
C SER A 142 -2.14 8.70 -27.30
N ALA A 143 -0.80 8.65 -27.35
CA ALA A 143 -0.05 9.48 -28.31
C ALA A 143 1.22 8.76 -28.81
N ALA A 144 1.35 8.67 -30.15
CA ALA A 144 2.52 8.22 -30.90
C ALA A 144 2.74 6.70 -31.08
N ALA A 145 1.94 6.06 -31.95
CA ALA A 145 2.35 4.85 -32.66
C ALA A 145 2.44 5.12 -34.18
N PRO A 146 3.43 4.56 -34.91
CA PRO A 146 3.62 4.77 -36.34
C PRO A 146 2.51 4.13 -37.21
N ARG A 147 2.23 4.74 -38.38
CA ARG A 147 1.05 4.50 -39.23
C ARG A 147 0.75 3.05 -39.66
N GLY A 148 1.69 2.11 -39.57
CA GLY A 148 1.47 0.69 -39.93
C GLY A 148 1.08 -0.22 -38.76
N GLU A 149 1.50 0.12 -37.53
CA GLU A 149 1.10 -0.59 -36.31
C GLU A 149 -0.25 -0.08 -35.78
N GLN A 150 -0.72 1.06 -36.29
CA GLN A 150 -1.99 1.68 -35.90
C GLN A 150 -3.19 0.75 -36.14
N ASP A 151 -3.27 0.07 -37.28
CA ASP A 151 -4.45 -0.75 -37.61
C ASP A 151 -4.59 -1.99 -36.71
N HIS A 152 -3.48 -2.69 -36.43
CA HIS A 152 -3.46 -3.81 -35.49
C HIS A 152 -3.73 -3.34 -34.04
N HIS A 153 -3.13 -2.22 -33.62
CA HIS A 153 -3.41 -1.65 -32.30
C HIS A 153 -4.84 -1.16 -32.16
N HIS A 154 -5.44 -0.61 -33.22
CA HIS A 154 -6.85 -0.22 -33.24
C HIS A 154 -7.78 -1.43 -33.15
N ALA A 155 -7.51 -2.49 -33.91
CA ALA A 155 -8.27 -3.74 -33.87
C ALA A 155 -8.24 -4.37 -32.47
N PHE A 156 -7.05 -4.51 -31.88
CA PHE A 156 -6.88 -5.06 -30.54
C PHE A 156 -7.52 -4.17 -29.45
N ARG A 157 -7.43 -2.83 -29.59
CA ARG A 157 -8.10 -1.89 -28.70
C ARG A 157 -9.61 -2.09 -28.66
N VAL A 158 -10.24 -2.30 -29.83
CA VAL A 158 -11.69 -2.56 -29.91
C VAL A 158 -12.04 -3.87 -29.22
N VAL A 159 -11.23 -4.92 -29.40
CA VAL A 159 -11.42 -6.21 -28.71
C VAL A 159 -11.39 -6.04 -27.19
N ILE A 160 -10.37 -5.37 -26.66
CA ILE A 160 -10.23 -5.16 -25.21
C ILE A 160 -11.38 -4.30 -24.66
N GLN A 161 -11.81 -3.27 -25.37
CA GLN A 161 -12.94 -2.42 -24.96
C GLN A 161 -14.26 -3.20 -24.92
N ASP A 162 -14.59 -3.95 -25.97
CA ASP A 162 -15.81 -4.78 -26.04
C ASP A 162 -15.80 -5.86 -24.95
N MET A 163 -14.68 -6.57 -24.79
CA MET A 163 -14.52 -7.59 -23.75
C MET A 163 -14.64 -7.01 -22.34
N THR A 164 -14.05 -5.84 -22.09
CA THR A 164 -14.15 -5.15 -20.78
C THR A 164 -15.60 -4.82 -20.45
N MET A 165 -16.36 -4.28 -21.42
CA MET A 165 -17.78 -3.97 -21.19
C MET A 165 -18.61 -5.23 -20.96
N ARG A 166 -18.49 -6.24 -21.82
CA ARG A 166 -19.29 -7.47 -21.73
C ARG A 166 -18.99 -8.26 -20.45
N TYR A 167 -17.71 -8.40 -20.10
CA TYR A 167 -17.31 -9.12 -18.89
C TYR A 167 -17.76 -8.39 -17.62
N SER A 168 -17.59 -7.07 -17.55
CA SER A 168 -18.03 -6.31 -16.38
C SER A 168 -19.56 -6.29 -16.23
N GLU A 169 -20.32 -6.21 -17.32
CA GLU A 169 -21.78 -6.36 -17.26
C GLU A 169 -22.19 -7.76 -16.78
N LEU A 170 -21.55 -8.81 -17.30
CA LEU A 170 -21.79 -10.19 -16.90
C LEU A 170 -21.51 -10.37 -15.40
N LEU A 171 -20.32 -9.98 -14.93
CA LEU A 171 -19.92 -10.16 -13.54
C LEU A 171 -20.82 -9.36 -12.58
N LEU A 172 -21.22 -8.14 -12.92
CA LEU A 172 -22.17 -7.37 -12.10
C LEU A 172 -23.57 -8.01 -12.08
N THR A 173 -24.00 -8.61 -13.19
CA THR A 173 -25.30 -9.29 -13.25
C THR A 173 -25.29 -10.57 -12.40
N VAL A 174 -24.22 -11.37 -12.49
CA VAL A 174 -24.03 -12.55 -11.64
C VAL A 174 -23.88 -12.15 -10.18
N ALA A 175 -23.09 -11.13 -9.87
CA ALA A 175 -22.92 -10.59 -8.52
C ALA A 175 -24.26 -10.19 -7.89
N ARG A 176 -25.14 -9.56 -8.67
CA ARG A 176 -26.49 -9.24 -8.20
C ARG A 176 -27.29 -10.51 -7.89
N GLN A 177 -27.31 -11.47 -8.81
CA GLN A 177 -28.08 -12.71 -8.64
C GLN A 177 -27.62 -13.52 -7.44
N THR A 178 -26.30 -13.60 -7.20
CA THR A 178 -25.74 -14.30 -6.05
C THR A 178 -26.02 -13.57 -4.73
N LEU A 179 -26.00 -12.25 -4.72
CA LEU A 179 -26.42 -11.43 -3.57
C LEU A 179 -27.92 -11.53 -3.30
N ASP A 180 -28.77 -11.53 -4.33
CA ASP A 180 -30.21 -11.74 -4.19
C ASP A 180 -30.50 -13.16 -3.63
N ALA A 181 -29.78 -14.17 -4.10
CA ALA A 181 -29.90 -15.54 -3.58
C ALA A 181 -29.41 -15.69 -2.13
N SER A 182 -28.38 -14.94 -1.70
CA SER A 182 -27.92 -14.97 -0.31
C SER A 182 -28.88 -14.32 0.67
N LEU A 183 -29.76 -13.42 0.21
CA LEU A 183 -30.87 -12.91 1.03
C LEU A 183 -31.93 -13.99 1.31
N GLU A 184 -32.10 -14.94 0.39
CA GLU A 184 -33.10 -16.02 0.49
C GLU A 184 -32.56 -17.27 1.20
N ALA A 185 -31.26 -17.54 1.11
CA ALA A 185 -30.61 -18.72 1.67
C ALA A 185 -29.55 -18.37 2.73
N THR A 186 -29.60 -19.01 3.90
CA THR A 186 -28.60 -18.90 4.98
C THR A 186 -27.26 -19.60 4.66
N ALA A 187 -26.85 -19.65 3.39
CA ALA A 187 -25.71 -20.44 2.94
C ALA A 187 -24.48 -19.56 2.64
N ASP A 188 -23.48 -19.62 3.52
CA ASP A 188 -22.23 -18.85 3.45
C ASP A 188 -21.32 -19.15 2.23
N GLY A 189 -21.62 -20.20 1.45
CA GLY A 189 -20.77 -20.68 0.36
C GLY A 189 -20.76 -19.82 -0.91
N SER A 190 -21.89 -19.22 -1.29
CA SER A 190 -22.07 -18.47 -2.55
C SER A 190 -21.31 -17.14 -2.59
N LEU A 191 -21.04 -16.54 -1.42
CA LEU A 191 -20.31 -15.27 -1.31
C LEU A 191 -18.79 -15.42 -1.50
N SER A 192 -18.25 -16.63 -1.50
CA SER A 192 -16.80 -16.89 -1.62
C SER A 192 -16.22 -16.44 -2.97
N VAL A 193 -16.96 -16.67 -4.06
CA VAL A 193 -16.57 -16.28 -5.42
C VAL A 193 -16.69 -14.77 -5.58
N LEU A 194 -17.76 -14.18 -5.07
CA LEU A 194 -17.94 -12.73 -5.05
C LEU A 194 -16.80 -12.03 -4.29
N ARG A 195 -16.41 -12.57 -3.13
CA ARG A 195 -15.31 -12.07 -2.30
C ARG A 195 -13.98 -11.99 -3.06
N THR A 196 -13.75 -12.88 -4.03
CA THR A 196 -12.49 -12.92 -4.77
C THR A 196 -12.52 -12.12 -6.07
N LEU A 197 -13.66 -12.06 -6.76
CA LEU A 197 -13.76 -11.44 -8.10
C LEU A 197 -14.22 -9.98 -8.07
N LEU A 198 -15.13 -9.62 -7.16
CA LEU A 198 -15.74 -8.30 -7.13
C LEU A 198 -14.76 -7.19 -6.68
N PRO A 199 -13.96 -7.34 -5.61
CA PRO A 199 -12.99 -6.30 -5.23
C PRO A 199 -11.98 -5.92 -6.33
N PRO A 200 -11.28 -6.86 -7.00
CA PRO A 200 -10.36 -6.49 -8.08
C PRO A 200 -11.06 -5.90 -9.31
N LEU A 201 -12.34 -6.25 -9.55
CA LEU A 201 -13.11 -5.63 -10.63
C LEU A 201 -13.36 -4.17 -10.31
N VAL A 202 -13.90 -3.89 -9.13
CA VAL A 202 -14.26 -2.52 -8.70
C VAL A 202 -13.02 -1.63 -8.64
N SER A 203 -11.89 -2.15 -8.13
CA SER A 203 -10.63 -1.41 -8.10
C SER A 203 -10.10 -1.12 -9.51
N GLY A 204 -10.10 -2.10 -10.42
CA GLY A 204 -9.70 -1.89 -11.81
C GLY A 204 -10.60 -0.90 -12.56
N LEU A 205 -11.92 -1.00 -12.40
CA LEU A 205 -12.88 -0.05 -12.98
C LEU A 205 -12.71 1.37 -12.43
N SER A 206 -12.27 1.51 -11.16
CA SER A 206 -12.00 2.83 -10.56
C SER A 206 -10.84 3.57 -11.21
N LEU A 207 -9.89 2.84 -11.81
CA LEU A 207 -8.79 3.41 -12.61
C LEU A 207 -9.28 3.85 -14.00
N LEU A 208 -10.30 3.19 -14.54
CA LEU A 208 -10.94 3.53 -15.82
C LEU A 208 -12.03 4.61 -15.72
N ARG A 209 -12.13 5.30 -14.57
CA ARG A 209 -13.23 6.24 -14.26
C ARG A 209 -13.51 7.30 -15.32
N ARG A 210 -12.53 7.75 -16.11
CA ARG A 210 -12.69 8.84 -17.10
C ARG A 210 -13.27 8.38 -18.45
N GLN A 211 -13.55 7.09 -18.63
CA GLN A 211 -13.92 6.52 -19.91
C GLN A 211 -15.44 6.49 -20.12
N THR A 212 -15.97 7.43 -20.91
CA THR A 212 -17.43 7.58 -21.13
C THR A 212 -18.09 6.37 -21.81
N TRP A 213 -17.36 5.65 -22.67
CA TRP A 213 -17.86 4.44 -23.35
C TRP A 213 -18.18 3.32 -22.36
N LEU A 214 -17.40 3.20 -21.28
CA LEU A 214 -17.57 2.20 -20.23
C LEU A 214 -18.67 2.58 -19.24
N VAL A 215 -18.75 3.86 -18.91
CA VAL A 215 -19.61 4.37 -17.82
C VAL A 215 -21.10 4.27 -18.17
N ARG A 216 -21.49 4.63 -19.40
CA ARG A 216 -22.90 4.63 -19.82
C ARG A 216 -23.62 3.28 -19.63
N PRO A 217 -23.07 2.14 -20.09
CA PRO A 217 -23.73 0.84 -19.91
C PRO A 217 -23.59 0.28 -18.48
N LEU A 218 -22.49 0.58 -17.77
CA LEU A 218 -22.24 -0.05 -16.47
C LEU A 218 -22.91 0.66 -15.29
N LEU A 219 -23.09 1.98 -15.35
CA LEU A 219 -23.64 2.72 -14.21
C LEU A 219 -25.01 2.17 -13.74
N PRO A 220 -26.00 1.88 -14.61
CA PRO A 220 -27.28 1.30 -14.17
C PRO A 220 -27.15 -0.09 -13.52
N LYS A 221 -26.21 -0.92 -13.99
CA LYS A 221 -25.96 -2.25 -13.42
C LYS A 221 -25.29 -2.14 -12.05
N LEU A 222 -24.33 -1.23 -11.94
CA LEU A 222 -23.59 -0.99 -10.71
C LEU A 222 -24.50 -0.43 -9.61
N THR A 223 -25.42 0.50 -9.93
CA THR A 223 -26.39 1.00 -8.93
C THR A 223 -27.36 -0.07 -8.46
N MET A 224 -27.74 -1.01 -9.33
CA MET A 224 -28.57 -2.15 -8.93
C MET A 224 -27.83 -3.10 -7.99
N VAL A 225 -26.55 -3.43 -8.27
CA VAL A 225 -25.71 -4.23 -7.37
C VAL A 225 -25.54 -3.53 -6.02
N LEU A 226 -25.25 -2.22 -6.04
CA LEU A 226 -25.06 -1.43 -4.83
C LEU A 226 -26.31 -1.43 -3.94
N ARG A 227 -27.51 -1.35 -4.53
CA ARG A 227 -28.77 -1.42 -3.77
C ARG A 227 -28.94 -2.76 -3.04
N VAL A 228 -28.63 -3.88 -3.70
CA VAL A 228 -28.74 -5.21 -3.07
C VAL A 228 -27.64 -5.38 -2.02
N LEU A 229 -26.41 -4.95 -2.34
CA LEU A 229 -25.28 -5.01 -1.42
C LEU A 229 -25.54 -4.22 -0.13
N ASP A 230 -26.17 -3.04 -0.21
CA ASP A 230 -26.55 -2.24 0.95
C ASP A 230 -27.55 -3.00 1.86
N VAL A 231 -28.53 -3.69 1.28
CA VAL A 231 -29.47 -4.54 2.04
C VAL A 231 -28.75 -5.71 2.71
N VAL A 232 -27.87 -6.42 1.99
CA VAL A 232 -27.09 -7.55 2.52
C VAL A 232 -26.18 -7.10 3.66
N CYS A 233 -25.40 -6.03 3.45
CA CYS A 233 -24.57 -5.39 4.47
C CYS A 233 -25.39 -4.94 5.68
N GLY A 234 -26.59 -4.42 5.42
CA GLY A 234 -27.54 -4.02 6.42
C GLY A 234 -28.09 -5.18 7.24
N GLN A 235 -28.15 -6.42 6.74
CA GLN A 235 -28.63 -7.57 7.51
C GLN A 235 -27.53 -8.25 8.34
N ASP A 236 -26.27 -8.18 7.89
CA ASP A 236 -25.15 -8.81 8.59
C ASP A 236 -24.73 -8.01 9.85
N GLY A 237 -24.84 -8.65 11.01
CA GLY A 237 -24.42 -8.08 12.29
C GLY A 237 -22.90 -7.85 12.39
N GLY A 238 -22.08 -8.62 11.66
CA GLY A 238 -20.64 -8.41 11.57
C GLY A 238 -20.30 -7.10 10.85
N VAL A 239 -20.96 -6.86 9.71
CA VAL A 239 -20.80 -5.63 8.92
C VAL A 239 -21.22 -4.41 9.73
N ARG A 240 -22.39 -4.42 10.39
CA ARG A 240 -22.85 -3.31 11.24
C ARG A 240 -21.87 -2.97 12.38
N ARG A 241 -21.25 -3.99 12.99
CA ARG A 241 -20.21 -3.75 14.01
C ARG A 241 -18.99 -3.07 13.39
N SER A 242 -18.53 -3.55 12.23
CA SER A 242 -17.40 -2.94 11.52
C SER A 242 -17.66 -1.51 11.06
N GLU A 243 -18.90 -1.20 10.63
CA GLU A 243 -19.33 0.15 10.25
C GLU A 243 -19.27 1.12 11.44
N ARG A 244 -19.81 0.72 12.60
CA ARG A 244 -19.74 1.54 13.83
C ARG A 244 -18.29 1.84 14.24
N ARG A 245 -17.40 0.85 14.13
CA ARG A 245 -15.96 1.01 14.40
C ARG A 245 -15.31 1.97 13.42
N LEU A 246 -15.64 1.87 12.13
CA LEU A 246 -15.13 2.78 11.11
C LEU A 246 -15.55 4.22 11.37
N LEU A 247 -16.83 4.46 11.70
CA LEU A 247 -17.35 5.79 12.03
C LEU A 247 -16.67 6.37 13.28
N ALA A 248 -16.44 5.55 14.30
CA ALA A 248 -15.75 5.98 15.50
C ALA A 248 -14.25 6.24 15.25
N LEU A 249 -13.59 5.46 14.37
CA LEU A 249 -12.23 5.75 13.90
C LEU A 249 -12.18 7.09 13.17
N ASP A 250 -13.13 7.35 12.27
CA ASP A 250 -13.20 8.60 11.50
C ASP A 250 -13.42 9.81 12.41
N GLN A 251 -14.34 9.71 13.38
CA GLN A 251 -14.54 10.74 14.41
C GLN A 251 -13.26 11.02 15.21
N ARG A 252 -12.51 9.98 15.58
CA ARG A 252 -11.24 10.12 16.29
C ARG A 252 -10.15 10.73 15.41
N LEU A 253 -10.09 10.34 14.14
CA LEU A 253 -9.17 10.93 13.16
C LEU A 253 -9.46 12.42 12.97
N ALA A 254 -10.75 12.78 12.84
CA ALA A 254 -11.18 14.16 12.74
C ALA A 254 -10.84 14.97 14.00
N SER A 255 -11.03 14.41 15.20
CA SER A 255 -10.63 15.10 16.44
C SER A 255 -9.12 15.33 16.51
N TYR A 256 -8.32 14.33 16.13
CA TYR A 256 -6.86 14.50 16.08
C TYR A 256 -6.42 15.53 15.02
N ALA A 257 -7.11 15.61 13.89
CA ALA A 257 -6.82 16.63 12.88
C ALA A 257 -7.14 18.03 13.40
N VAL A 258 -8.26 18.21 14.10
CA VAL A 258 -8.62 19.47 14.77
C VAL A 258 -7.60 19.82 15.86
N ASP A 259 -7.20 18.86 16.69
CA ASP A 259 -6.15 19.08 17.71
C ASP A 259 -4.81 19.44 17.07
N ALA A 260 -4.42 18.80 15.97
CA ALA A 260 -3.18 19.11 15.25
C ALA A 260 -3.20 20.51 14.61
N ASP A 261 -4.36 20.93 14.10
CA ASP A 261 -4.59 22.27 13.53
C ASP A 261 -4.69 23.34 14.63
N ASP A 262 -5.30 23.03 15.77
CA ASP A 262 -5.43 23.93 16.91
C ASP A 262 -4.12 24.05 17.70
N VAL A 263 -3.24 23.05 17.73
CA VAL A 263 -1.87 23.17 18.26
C VAL A 263 -1.04 24.19 17.45
N GLY A 264 -1.44 24.47 16.20
CA GLY A 264 -0.93 25.63 15.43
C GLY A 264 -1.42 26.99 15.97
N LYS A 265 -2.52 27.03 16.72
CA LYS A 265 -3.12 28.22 17.34
C LYS A 265 -2.85 28.37 18.85
N TRP A 266 -2.47 27.29 19.56
CA TRP A 266 -2.05 27.32 20.98
C TRP A 266 -0.67 27.98 21.21
N GLN A 267 -0.33 29.04 20.48
CA GLN A 267 0.79 29.93 20.82
C GLN A 267 0.49 30.86 22.01
N LEU A 268 -0.71 30.80 22.58
CA LEU A 268 -1.06 31.45 23.83
C LEU A 268 -1.94 30.51 24.64
N GLU A 269 -1.37 29.65 25.47
CA GLU A 269 -1.88 29.47 26.84
C GLU A 269 -0.88 28.71 27.71
N LYS A 270 -0.69 29.21 28.92
CA LYS A 270 0.28 28.73 29.89
C LYS A 270 -0.18 27.41 30.51
N ASN A 271 0.64 26.37 30.30
CA ASN A 271 0.72 25.10 31.05
C ASN A 271 -0.55 24.22 31.14
N PRO A 272 -0.31 22.90 30.98
CA PRO A 272 -0.59 22.01 32.11
C PRO A 272 0.63 21.13 32.42
N THR A 273 0.92 20.99 33.72
CA THR A 273 1.72 19.93 34.35
C THR A 273 2.64 19.11 33.42
N ARG A 274 3.88 19.60 33.24
CA ARG A 274 4.96 18.85 32.56
C ARG A 274 5.19 17.52 33.29
N VAL A 275 4.67 16.43 32.73
CA VAL A 275 5.23 15.08 32.91
C VAL A 275 6.71 15.17 32.56
N GLN A 276 7.61 14.51 33.31
CA GLN A 276 9.06 14.58 33.05
C GLN A 276 9.39 14.02 31.65
N LYS A 277 9.39 14.90 30.65
CA LYS A 277 9.74 14.57 29.27
C LYS A 277 11.26 14.39 29.18
N GLN A 278 11.68 13.26 28.66
CA GLN A 278 13.09 12.93 28.52
C GLN A 278 13.66 13.69 27.33
N LEU A 279 14.68 14.51 27.55
CA LEU A 279 15.35 15.24 26.48
C LEU A 279 16.24 14.27 25.68
N TYR A 280 16.03 14.21 24.38
CA TYR A 280 16.82 13.37 23.48
C TYR A 280 17.88 14.21 22.75
N ASN A 281 19.15 13.83 22.90
CA ASN A 281 20.25 14.39 22.13
C ASN A 281 20.41 13.58 20.83
N VAL A 282 20.48 14.27 19.69
CA VAL A 282 20.54 13.64 18.36
C VAL A 282 21.87 12.94 18.07
N PHE A 283 22.92 13.26 18.81
CA PHE A 283 24.21 12.57 18.72
C PHE A 283 24.32 11.48 19.78
N SER A 284 24.82 10.30 19.39
CA SER A 284 25.00 9.14 20.29
C SER A 284 26.39 9.07 20.93
N LYS A 285 27.29 9.97 20.54
CA LYS A 285 28.68 10.04 21.01
C LYS A 285 29.09 11.49 21.25
N LEU A 286 30.03 11.70 22.16
CA LEU A 286 30.63 13.02 22.43
C LEU A 286 31.71 13.32 21.39
N TYR A 287 31.52 14.41 20.63
CA TYR A 287 32.52 14.90 19.68
C TYR A 287 33.23 16.15 20.21
N THR A 288 34.41 15.93 20.78
CA THR A 288 35.31 16.99 21.27
C THR A 288 36.60 16.96 20.45
N GLY A 289 37.15 18.13 20.10
CA GLY A 289 38.44 18.21 19.40
C GLY A 289 39.54 18.83 20.24
N GLU A 290 40.68 19.09 19.62
CA GLU A 290 41.86 19.71 20.24
C GLU A 290 42.13 21.13 19.71
N LYS A 291 41.29 21.63 18.80
CA LYS A 291 41.52 22.88 18.06
C LYS A 291 40.85 24.05 18.74
N ASP A 292 41.56 25.17 18.83
CA ASP A 292 41.07 26.42 19.41
C ASP A 292 41.55 27.67 18.63
N HIS A 293 42.05 27.51 17.41
CA HIS A 293 42.69 28.58 16.62
C HIS A 293 41.73 29.38 15.71
N PHE A 294 40.42 29.34 15.96
CA PHE A 294 39.42 29.97 15.10
C PHE A 294 38.51 30.91 15.86
N GLU A 295 38.30 32.11 15.31
CA GLU A 295 37.38 33.12 15.82
C GLU A 295 36.25 33.33 14.82
N GLY A 296 35.02 33.07 15.26
CA GLY A 296 33.85 33.16 14.40
C GLY A 296 32.78 32.13 14.73
N GLN A 297 31.98 31.75 13.75
CA GLN A 297 30.99 30.68 13.88
C GLN A 297 31.46 29.44 13.12
N ILE A 298 31.25 28.25 13.71
CA ILE A 298 31.46 26.97 13.04
C ILE A 298 30.28 26.03 13.30
N GLY A 299 30.04 25.08 12.41
CA GLY A 299 28.90 24.18 12.52
C GLY A 299 28.73 23.27 11.32
N PHE A 300 27.49 22.86 11.09
CA PHE A 300 27.10 22.06 9.93
C PHE A 300 25.70 22.40 9.40
N GLN A 301 25.48 22.04 8.14
CA GLN A 301 24.19 22.06 7.46
C GLN A 301 23.57 20.66 7.47
N PHE A 302 22.29 20.58 7.78
CA PHE A 302 21.55 19.33 7.78
C PHE A 302 20.19 19.45 7.09
N GLU A 303 19.72 18.32 6.56
CA GLU A 303 18.36 18.12 6.07
C GLU A 303 17.52 17.44 7.16
N ALA A 304 16.33 17.97 7.44
CA ALA A 304 15.39 17.36 8.38
C ALA A 304 14.70 16.15 7.75
N MET A 305 14.98 14.95 8.27
CA MET A 305 14.40 13.67 7.83
C MET A 305 13.05 13.35 8.51
N ALA A 306 12.64 14.16 9.49
CA ALA A 306 11.31 14.14 10.10
C ALA A 306 10.91 15.57 10.56
N SER A 307 9.64 15.76 10.91
CA SER A 307 9.17 16.99 11.55
C SER A 307 9.18 16.80 13.08
N PHE A 308 9.87 17.67 13.82
CA PHE A 308 10.07 17.54 15.27
C PHE A 308 10.21 18.91 15.97
N THR A 309 10.12 18.93 17.30
CA THR A 309 10.17 20.15 18.12
C THR A 309 11.48 20.24 18.91
N LEU A 310 12.27 21.28 18.61
CA LEU A 310 13.51 21.62 19.29
C LEU A 310 13.24 22.39 20.58
N VAL A 311 13.88 21.97 21.67
CA VAL A 311 13.67 22.55 23.01
C VAL A 311 14.92 23.16 23.60
N ALA A 312 16.08 22.62 23.27
CA ALA A 312 17.35 23.14 23.74
C ALA A 312 18.41 23.04 22.64
N LEU A 313 19.40 23.92 22.71
CA LEU A 313 20.60 23.89 21.88
C LEU A 313 21.82 23.71 22.79
N GLY A 314 22.86 23.06 22.28
CA GLY A 314 24.03 22.73 23.07
C GLY A 314 25.33 22.66 22.27
N ARG A 315 26.43 22.50 23.01
CA ARG A 315 27.80 22.40 22.51
C ARG A 315 28.56 21.35 23.32
N SER A 316 29.44 20.60 22.66
CA SER A 316 30.28 19.62 23.36
C SER A 316 31.27 20.30 24.30
N VAL A 317 31.54 19.66 25.43
CA VAL A 317 32.55 20.10 26.40
C VAL A 317 33.64 19.05 26.51
N HIS A 318 34.90 19.47 26.41
CA HIS A 318 36.02 18.55 26.49
C HIS A 318 36.19 18.03 27.93
N PRO A 319 36.11 16.70 28.18
CA PRO A 319 36.02 16.16 29.54
C PRO A 319 37.30 16.35 30.36
N VAL A 320 38.47 16.33 29.70
CA VAL A 320 39.78 16.46 30.38
C VAL A 320 40.24 17.90 30.54
N ARG A 321 39.83 18.82 29.65
CA ARG A 321 40.29 20.21 29.67
C ARG A 321 39.38 21.01 30.60
N HIS A 322 39.99 21.91 31.38
CA HIS A 322 39.26 22.82 32.28
C HIS A 322 38.26 22.12 33.23
N GLY A 323 38.54 20.87 33.61
CA GLY A 323 37.69 20.08 34.52
C GLY A 323 36.32 19.73 33.93
N GLY A 324 36.20 19.61 32.60
CA GLY A 324 34.94 19.29 31.94
C GLY A 324 33.95 20.45 31.91
N LYS A 325 34.45 21.70 31.91
CA LYS A 325 33.64 22.93 31.86
C LYS A 325 34.13 23.87 30.77
N LEU A 326 33.20 24.67 30.24
CA LEU A 326 33.51 25.77 29.32
C LEU A 326 34.15 26.93 30.08
N LEU A 327 35.12 27.61 29.46
CA LEU A 327 35.71 28.84 29.98
C LEU A 327 34.92 30.07 29.51
N HIS A 328 34.57 30.10 28.22
CA HIS A 328 33.86 31.21 27.59
C HIS A 328 32.37 30.93 27.44
N LYS A 329 31.62 31.99 27.14
CA LYS A 329 30.20 31.91 26.81
C LYS A 329 30.07 31.73 25.31
N HIS A 330 29.57 30.58 24.87
CA HIS A 330 29.41 30.24 23.46
C HIS A 330 27.95 30.37 23.05
N THR A 331 27.69 31.08 21.95
CA THR A 331 26.32 31.23 21.43
C THR A 331 26.08 30.19 20.34
N VAL A 332 25.12 29.31 20.55
CA VAL A 332 24.64 28.33 19.58
C VAL A 332 23.42 28.92 18.84
N ARG A 333 23.40 28.82 17.51
CA ARG A 333 22.41 29.45 16.64
C ARG A 333 21.88 28.46 15.61
N LEU A 334 20.57 28.49 15.39
CA LEU A 334 19.88 27.72 14.36
C LEU A 334 19.37 28.67 13.27
N TRP A 335 19.67 28.37 12.02
CA TRP A 335 19.35 29.18 10.85
C TRP A 335 18.52 28.39 9.85
N ASP A 336 17.57 29.07 9.20
CA ASP A 336 16.89 28.55 8.03
C ASP A 336 17.71 28.80 6.76
N GLU A 337 17.91 27.79 5.93
CA GLU A 337 18.71 27.93 4.70
C GLU A 337 17.99 28.79 3.65
N ALA A 338 16.66 28.63 3.53
CA ALA A 338 15.90 29.27 2.46
C ALA A 338 15.73 30.78 2.69
N SER A 339 15.38 31.17 3.93
CA SER A 339 15.19 32.58 4.29
C SER A 339 16.43 33.26 4.85
N GLN A 340 17.49 32.50 5.16
CA GLN A 340 18.70 32.96 5.88
C GLN A 340 18.39 33.60 7.24
N ALA A 341 17.19 33.39 7.78
CA ALA A 341 16.75 33.95 9.05
C ALA A 341 17.29 33.14 10.24
N LEU A 342 17.58 33.84 11.33
CA LEU A 342 17.86 33.23 12.62
C LEU A 342 16.55 32.74 13.23
N LEU A 343 16.41 31.42 13.41
CA LEU A 343 15.22 30.81 14.01
C LEU A 343 15.29 30.78 15.54
N GLY A 344 16.48 30.53 16.07
CA GLY A 344 16.71 30.44 17.52
C GLY A 344 18.16 30.58 17.88
N SER A 345 18.42 31.12 19.06
CA SER A 345 19.76 31.23 19.62
C SER A 345 19.76 31.02 21.12
N VAL A 346 20.85 30.47 21.63
CA VAL A 346 21.04 30.12 23.02
C VAL A 346 22.51 30.36 23.39
N THR A 347 22.76 30.90 24.59
CA THR A 347 24.14 31.10 25.08
C THR A 347 24.45 30.08 26.17
N VAL A 348 25.38 29.18 25.87
CA VAL A 348 25.86 28.13 26.79
C VAL A 348 27.11 28.63 27.52
N ALA A 349 27.16 28.42 28.83
CA ALA A 349 28.24 28.89 29.70
C ALA A 349 28.72 27.80 30.67
N SER A 350 29.72 28.12 31.49
CA SER A 350 30.25 27.22 32.53
C SER A 350 29.23 26.78 33.60
N THR A 351 28.11 27.50 33.71
CA THR A 351 27.01 27.23 34.64
C THR A 351 25.88 26.41 34.03
N SER A 352 25.91 26.18 32.71
CA SER A 352 24.86 25.46 31.99
C SER A 352 24.88 23.97 32.32
N PRO A 353 23.72 23.30 32.35
CA PRO A 353 23.64 21.87 32.59
C PRO A 353 24.35 21.08 31.47
N CYS A 354 25.07 20.03 31.85
CA CYS A 354 25.64 19.05 30.92
C CYS A 354 24.80 17.78 30.90
N ASP A 355 24.59 17.20 29.73
CA ASP A 355 23.99 15.88 29.60
C ASP A 355 24.97 14.77 30.06
N GLY A 356 24.47 13.53 30.16
CA GLY A 356 25.29 12.38 30.57
C GLY A 356 26.44 12.03 29.60
N MET A 357 26.48 12.65 28.42
CA MET A 357 27.53 12.46 27.42
C MET A 357 28.61 13.55 27.47
N GLY A 358 28.31 14.73 28.02
CA GLY A 358 29.24 15.87 28.11
C GLY A 358 28.90 17.05 27.18
N TYR A 359 27.68 17.14 26.66
CA TYR A 359 27.18 18.34 25.97
C TYR A 359 26.57 19.31 26.97
N ALA A 360 27.09 20.54 27.01
CA ALA A 360 26.47 21.63 27.74
C ALA A 360 25.33 22.22 26.89
N PHE A 361 24.15 22.39 27.49
CA PHE A 361 22.96 22.86 26.78
C PHE A 361 22.18 23.87 27.59
N GLU A 362 21.34 24.63 26.90
CA GLU A 362 20.41 25.59 27.50
C GLU A 362 19.09 25.59 26.71
N TYR A 363 18.01 25.92 27.39
CA TYR A 363 16.67 25.88 26.80
C TYR A 363 16.42 27.08 25.89
N LEU A 364 15.72 26.82 24.77
CA LEU A 364 15.15 27.87 23.94
C LEU A 364 14.00 28.56 24.69
N ALA A 365 13.89 29.88 24.55
CA ALA A 365 12.79 30.65 25.14
C ALA A 365 11.43 30.22 24.59
N VAL A 366 11.39 29.80 23.32
CA VAL A 366 10.22 29.24 22.64
C VAL A 366 10.67 27.97 21.90
N PRO A 367 10.00 26.82 22.10
CA PRO A 367 10.30 25.62 21.32
C PRO A 367 10.11 25.85 19.82
N LEU A 368 11.04 25.35 19.00
CA LEU A 368 11.06 25.59 17.56
C LEU A 368 10.68 24.33 16.79
N ARG A 369 9.69 24.41 15.91
CA ARG A 369 9.28 23.29 15.05
C ARG A 369 10.10 23.26 13.76
N VAL A 370 10.79 22.15 13.55
CA VAL A 370 11.56 21.84 12.34
C VAL A 370 10.67 21.00 11.43
N SER A 371 10.64 21.30 10.12
CA SER A 371 9.79 20.61 9.15
C SER A 371 10.59 19.67 8.25
N HIS A 372 10.05 18.48 8.01
CA HIS A 372 10.59 17.48 7.09
C HIS A 372 10.95 18.06 5.71
N GLY A 373 12.12 17.68 5.18
CA GLY A 373 12.63 18.06 3.87
C GLY A 373 13.21 19.47 3.77
N LYS A 374 13.21 20.25 4.87
CA LYS A 374 13.88 21.56 4.89
C LYS A 374 15.33 21.47 5.34
N LEU A 375 16.13 22.42 4.85
CA LEU A 375 17.55 22.56 5.14
C LEU A 375 17.77 23.62 6.22
N TYR A 376 18.61 23.27 7.19
CA TYR A 376 18.94 24.15 8.32
C TYR A 376 20.45 24.16 8.55
N ARG A 377 20.94 25.24 9.17
CA ARG A 377 22.33 25.33 9.64
C ARG A 377 22.37 25.53 11.14
N LEU A 378 23.21 24.75 11.81
CA LEU A 378 23.43 24.86 13.25
C LEU A 378 24.88 25.27 13.48
N THR A 379 25.09 26.40 14.15
CA THR A 379 26.43 26.95 14.43
C THR A 379 26.65 27.22 15.90
N THR A 380 27.91 27.10 16.33
CA THR A 380 28.44 27.56 17.61
C THR A 380 29.42 28.70 17.36
N GLN A 381 29.39 29.71 18.23
CA GLN A 381 30.39 30.78 18.24
C GLN A 381 31.65 30.32 18.97
N GLU A 382 32.80 30.51 18.36
CA GLU A 382 34.11 30.09 18.83
C GLU A 382 35.08 31.29 18.94
N PHE A 383 36.04 31.18 19.84
CA PHE A 383 37.02 32.22 20.14
C PHE A 383 38.43 31.67 19.95
N ALA A 384 39.25 32.37 19.15
CA ALA A 384 40.63 31.99 18.93
C ALA A 384 41.44 32.08 20.23
N ASN A 385 42.19 31.02 20.56
CA ASN A 385 42.98 30.88 21.78
C ASN A 385 42.15 31.06 23.07
N GLY A 386 40.84 30.79 23.01
CA GLY A 386 39.92 30.91 24.14
C GLY A 386 40.01 29.75 25.15
N GLY A 387 40.79 28.72 24.87
CA GLY A 387 40.98 27.56 25.75
C GLY A 387 39.85 26.50 25.68
N ASP A 388 38.75 26.79 24.98
CA ASP A 388 37.66 25.84 24.75
C ASP A 388 37.80 25.18 23.38
N PRO A 389 38.26 23.92 23.29
CA PRO A 389 38.57 23.31 22.00
C PRO A 389 37.30 22.79 21.31
N TRP A 390 37.31 22.81 19.99
CA TRP A 390 36.21 22.39 19.13
C TRP A 390 36.63 21.24 18.18
N TYR A 391 35.63 20.43 17.79
CA TYR A 391 35.84 19.26 16.94
C TYR A 391 36.10 19.63 15.47
N LYS A 392 37.16 19.08 14.89
CA LYS A 392 37.40 19.10 13.44
C LYS A 392 37.50 17.66 12.95
N LYS A 393 36.75 17.32 11.90
CA LYS A 393 36.88 16.01 11.24
C LYS A 393 38.29 15.86 10.66
N GLU A 394 39.10 15.00 11.29
CA GLU A 394 40.44 14.61 10.85
C GLU A 394 40.49 13.09 10.70
N ASN A 395 40.16 12.58 9.52
CA ASN A 395 40.32 11.17 9.12
C ASN A 395 39.72 10.08 10.04
N LEU A 396 38.79 10.43 10.94
CA LEU A 396 38.03 9.54 11.82
C LEU A 396 36.76 8.98 11.12
N PRO A 397 36.17 7.87 11.60
CA PRO A 397 34.92 7.34 11.05
C PRO A 397 33.79 8.39 11.10
N ASP A 398 32.78 8.21 10.23
CA ASP A 398 31.64 9.13 10.13
C ASP A 398 30.93 9.35 11.48
N GLU A 399 30.48 10.58 11.69
CA GLU A 399 29.74 10.98 12.88
C GLU A 399 28.47 10.12 13.04
N GLU A 400 28.35 9.44 14.18
CA GLU A 400 27.14 8.75 14.61
C GLU A 400 26.12 9.76 15.14
N TYR A 401 25.05 9.93 14.36
CA TYR A 401 23.86 10.72 14.70
C TYR A 401 22.61 9.97 14.26
N ASP A 402 21.47 10.34 14.84
CA ASP A 402 20.20 9.70 14.51
C ASP A 402 19.68 10.15 13.13
N ARG A 403 19.78 9.21 12.17
CA ARG A 403 19.33 9.41 10.79
C ARG A 403 17.81 9.52 10.65
N ALA A 404 17.04 9.20 11.68
CA ALA A 404 15.59 9.42 11.69
C ALA A 404 15.24 10.91 11.74
N PHE A 405 16.09 11.73 12.35
CA PHE A 405 15.85 13.17 12.48
C PHE A 405 16.57 14.01 11.46
N ILE A 406 17.86 13.75 11.25
CA ILE A 406 18.70 14.61 10.43
C ILE A 406 19.62 13.82 9.51
N LYS A 407 19.97 14.45 8.41
CA LYS A 407 21.03 14.03 7.51
C LYS A 407 22.01 15.18 7.35
N ILE A 408 23.23 15.02 7.86
CA ILE A 408 24.27 16.04 7.76
C ILE A 408 24.79 16.07 6.32
N LEU A 409 24.82 17.26 5.72
CA LEU A 409 25.22 17.44 4.33
C LEU A 409 26.63 18.02 4.20
N ARG A 410 26.90 19.13 4.91
CA ARG A 410 28.08 19.99 4.68
C ARG A 410 28.50 20.74 5.95
N ASP A 411 29.72 21.25 5.97
CA ASP A 411 30.22 22.16 6.99
C ASP A 411 29.74 23.60 6.76
N CYS A 412 29.63 24.38 7.83
CA CYS A 412 29.37 25.81 7.73
C CYS A 412 30.23 26.62 8.70
N TYR A 413 30.70 27.79 8.28
CA TYR A 413 31.49 28.70 9.11
C TYR A 413 31.28 30.16 8.72
N ALA A 414 31.60 31.08 9.64
CA ALA A 414 31.66 32.51 9.39
C ALA A 414 32.84 33.11 10.17
N SER A 415 33.83 33.66 9.47
CA SER A 415 34.98 34.31 10.13
C SER A 415 34.61 35.73 10.57
N GLY A 416 34.76 36.04 11.86
CA GLY A 416 34.55 37.39 12.41
C GLY A 416 33.14 37.98 12.27
N SER A 417 32.14 37.19 11.86
CA SER A 417 30.76 37.65 11.61
C SER A 417 29.74 36.86 12.42
N SER A 418 28.72 37.55 12.93
CA SER A 418 27.54 36.98 13.59
C SER A 418 26.37 36.71 12.63
N GLY A 419 26.53 37.00 11.34
CA GLY A 419 25.52 36.77 10.30
C GLY A 419 25.40 35.32 9.85
N PHE A 420 24.58 35.09 8.82
CA PHE A 420 24.34 33.78 8.23
C PHE A 420 25.66 33.11 7.76
N PRO A 421 25.96 31.88 8.20
CA PRO A 421 27.24 31.23 7.94
C PRO A 421 27.36 30.74 6.49
N SER A 422 28.56 30.78 5.89
CA SER A 422 28.82 30.24 4.56
C SER A 422 29.24 28.76 4.63
N SER A 423 29.06 28.00 3.54
CA SER A 423 29.45 26.58 3.46
C SER A 423 30.59 26.37 2.48
N GLN A 424 31.55 25.49 2.81
CA GLN A 424 32.51 24.95 1.84
C GLN A 424 31.94 23.66 1.20
N ASN A 425 32.47 23.24 0.04
CA ASN A 425 31.97 22.07 -0.68
C ASN A 425 32.43 20.71 -0.09
N LEU A 426 32.86 20.66 1.17
CA LEU A 426 33.27 19.42 1.84
C LEU A 426 32.02 18.62 2.23
N THR A 427 31.74 17.56 1.48
CA THR A 427 30.58 16.69 1.73
C THR A 427 30.79 15.87 3.01
N GLY A 428 29.84 15.93 3.94
CA GLY A 428 29.81 15.10 5.14
C GLY A 428 30.80 15.49 6.24
N ALA A 429 31.25 16.75 6.29
CA ALA A 429 32.06 17.28 7.39
C ALA A 429 31.20 18.07 8.37
N ALA A 430 31.38 17.85 9.68
CA ALA A 430 30.82 18.68 10.75
C ALA A 430 31.96 19.33 11.56
N TYR A 431 31.86 20.64 11.81
CA TYR A 431 32.80 21.36 12.68
C TYR A 431 32.13 21.81 13.97
N GLY A 432 32.86 21.71 15.09
CA GLY A 432 32.40 22.04 16.43
C GLY A 432 31.32 21.11 17.00
N VAL A 433 30.56 20.42 16.13
CA VAL A 433 29.41 19.55 16.42
C VAL A 433 28.53 20.15 17.53
N PRO A 434 27.93 21.34 17.31
CA PRO A 434 26.84 21.80 18.16
C PRO A 434 25.70 20.77 18.12
N THR A 435 24.98 20.62 19.23
CA THR A 435 23.85 19.69 19.34
C THR A 435 22.55 20.45 19.58
N PHE A 436 21.45 19.74 19.44
CA PHE A 436 20.13 20.18 19.88
C PHE A 436 19.41 19.03 20.56
N LEU A 437 18.52 19.37 21.48
CA LEU A 437 17.69 18.42 22.20
C LEU A 437 16.23 18.57 21.77
N VAL A 438 15.61 17.43 21.50
CA VAL A 438 14.22 17.33 21.04
C VAL A 438 13.34 17.00 22.25
N GLU A 439 12.19 17.67 22.39
CA GLU A 439 11.11 17.17 23.26
C GLU A 439 10.49 15.98 22.55
N GLU A 440 10.65 14.79 23.10
CA GLU A 440 9.76 13.70 22.75
C GLU A 440 8.84 13.41 23.94
N ASP A 441 7.54 13.37 23.67
CA ASP A 441 6.65 12.60 24.53
C ASP A 441 7.10 11.15 24.36
N ASN A 442 7.61 10.54 25.43
CA ASN A 442 8.12 9.18 25.39
C ASN A 442 7.14 8.32 24.57
N PRO A 443 7.55 7.74 23.43
CA PRO A 443 6.63 7.15 22.46
C PRO A 443 5.80 6.00 23.04
N MET A 444 6.22 5.48 24.20
CA MET A 444 5.60 4.48 25.04
C MET A 444 4.45 5.00 25.92
N ASP A 445 4.46 6.28 26.31
CA ASP A 445 3.55 6.84 27.32
C ASP A 445 2.28 7.48 26.71
N THR A 446 2.21 7.63 25.39
CA THR A 446 1.05 8.20 24.67
C THR A 446 0.10 7.14 24.11
N LEU A 447 0.50 5.87 24.06
CA LEU A 447 -0.31 4.80 23.50
C LEU A 447 -1.20 4.16 24.57
N PRO A 448 -2.49 3.92 24.28
CA PRO A 448 -3.37 3.24 25.22
C PRO A 448 -2.91 1.79 25.41
N TRP A 449 -2.89 1.32 26.65
CA TRP A 449 -2.50 -0.05 26.98
C TRP A 449 -3.39 -1.10 26.29
N ILE A 450 -4.68 -0.79 26.09
CA ILE A 450 -5.63 -1.62 25.35
C ILE A 450 -5.97 -0.90 24.05
N VAL A 451 -5.88 -1.61 22.93
CA VAL A 451 -6.31 -1.11 21.62
C VAL A 451 -7.79 -0.77 21.70
N PRO A 452 -8.17 0.50 21.42
CA PRO A 452 -9.58 0.87 21.34
C PRO A 452 -10.28 0.04 20.25
N VAL A 453 -11.59 -0.18 20.41
CA VAL A 453 -12.40 -0.99 19.47
C VAL A 453 -12.30 -0.47 18.03
N ASP A 454 -12.03 0.82 17.87
CA ASP A 454 -11.96 1.51 16.57
C ASP A 454 -10.56 1.44 15.94
N GLY A 455 -9.58 0.83 16.62
CA GLY A 455 -8.21 0.68 16.12
C GLY A 455 -7.22 1.75 16.57
N LEU A 456 -5.95 1.48 16.29
CA LEU A 456 -4.80 2.29 16.71
C LEU A 456 -3.90 2.65 15.52
N GLN A 457 -3.49 3.91 15.39
CA GLN A 457 -2.70 4.42 14.25
C GLN A 457 -1.19 4.14 14.33
N ALA A 458 -0.69 3.74 15.50
CA ALA A 458 0.72 3.43 15.70
C ALA A 458 0.85 2.24 16.65
N VAL A 459 1.63 1.24 16.23
CA VAL A 459 1.99 0.10 17.08
C VAL A 459 3.48 0.17 17.35
N LYS A 460 3.87 -0.02 18.61
CA LYS A 460 5.26 0.04 19.05
C LYS A 460 5.63 -1.22 19.83
N PHE A 461 6.91 -1.54 19.83
CA PHE A 461 7.50 -2.55 20.70
C PHE A 461 7.70 -2.00 22.11
N ASN A 462 7.53 -2.87 23.10
CA ASN A 462 7.65 -2.50 24.49
C ASN A 462 9.12 -2.48 24.94
N ALA A 463 9.65 -1.27 25.19
CA ALA A 463 11.04 -1.08 25.63
C ALA A 463 11.36 -1.71 27.00
N LYS A 464 10.36 -1.88 27.87
CA LYS A 464 10.53 -2.50 29.19
C LYS A 464 10.52 -4.03 29.11
N ARG A 465 9.85 -4.58 28.10
CA ARG A 465 9.65 -6.03 27.94
C ARG A 465 10.37 -6.56 26.71
N LYS A 466 11.70 -6.50 26.74
CA LYS A 466 12.61 -6.97 25.69
C LYS A 466 13.84 -7.69 26.25
N ALA A 467 14.46 -8.55 25.45
CA ALA A 467 15.72 -9.18 25.81
C ALA A 467 16.85 -8.13 25.87
N ALA A 468 17.83 -8.34 26.74
CA ALA A 468 18.96 -7.41 26.87
C ALA A 468 19.75 -7.26 25.55
N SER A 469 19.83 -8.33 24.76
CA SER A 469 20.48 -8.39 23.44
C SER A 469 19.62 -7.85 22.29
N VAL A 470 18.62 -7.03 22.58
CA VAL A 470 17.75 -6.41 21.55
C VAL A 470 17.69 -4.93 21.81
N SER A 471 17.96 -4.11 20.80
CA SER A 471 17.61 -2.70 20.79
C SER A 471 16.31 -2.48 20.02
N ILE A 472 15.53 -1.53 20.49
CA ILE A 472 14.37 -1.04 19.76
C ILE A 472 14.81 0.32 19.21
N GLY A 473 14.52 0.57 17.94
CA GLY A 473 14.81 1.85 17.30
C GLY A 473 14.00 2.97 17.93
N HIS A 474 14.43 4.20 17.67
CA HIS A 474 13.96 5.38 18.39
C HIS A 474 12.43 5.59 18.34
N VAL A 475 11.81 5.36 17.18
CA VAL A 475 10.34 5.48 16.99
C VAL A 475 9.54 4.39 17.73
N GLY A 476 10.21 3.35 18.22
CA GLY A 476 9.58 2.19 18.87
C GLY A 476 9.09 1.12 17.88
N ASN A 477 9.16 1.37 16.58
CA ASN A 477 8.59 0.48 15.55
C ASN A 477 9.59 -0.56 15.04
N THR A 478 10.89 -0.33 15.21
CA THR A 478 11.93 -1.19 14.63
C THR A 478 12.65 -1.95 15.73
N LEU A 479 12.95 -3.21 15.47
CA LEU A 479 13.65 -4.12 16.36
C LEU A 479 14.98 -4.48 15.72
N THR A 480 16.08 -4.28 16.44
CA THR A 480 17.43 -4.65 16.00
C THR A 480 18.09 -5.56 17.03
N VAL A 481 18.58 -6.71 16.58
CA VAL A 481 19.30 -7.65 17.45
C VAL A 481 20.73 -7.16 17.66
N LEU A 482 21.18 -7.10 18.92
CA LEU A 482 22.52 -6.68 19.32
C LEU A 482 23.30 -7.85 19.92
N GLY A 483 24.51 -8.06 19.40
CA GLY A 483 25.48 -9.01 19.95
C GLY A 483 25.23 -10.47 19.59
N GLU A 484 26.24 -11.30 19.84
CA GLU A 484 26.21 -12.73 19.55
C GLU A 484 25.59 -13.51 20.70
N SER A 485 24.36 -14.01 20.53
CA SER A 485 23.79 -15.02 21.43
C SER A 485 23.04 -16.11 20.66
N GLY A 486 23.23 -17.37 21.08
CA GLY A 486 22.57 -18.55 20.49
C GLY A 486 21.19 -18.84 21.10
N LEU A 487 20.47 -17.80 21.53
CA LEU A 487 19.17 -17.92 22.20
C LEU A 487 18.09 -17.17 21.42
N TRP A 488 16.86 -17.67 21.47
CA TRP A 488 15.68 -16.95 20.99
C TRP A 488 15.45 -15.69 21.83
N ARG A 489 15.11 -14.58 21.16
CA ARG A 489 14.82 -13.28 21.78
C ARG A 489 13.42 -12.88 21.41
N THR A 490 12.56 -12.63 22.40
CA THR A 490 11.17 -12.23 22.17
C THR A 490 10.99 -10.77 22.53
N VAL A 491 10.16 -10.06 21.75
CA VAL A 491 9.75 -8.69 22.05
C VAL A 491 8.26 -8.57 21.82
N PHE A 492 7.61 -7.90 22.76
CA PHE A 492 6.16 -7.73 22.82
C PHE A 492 5.78 -6.34 22.32
N CYS A 493 4.59 -6.20 21.74
CA CYS A 493 4.00 -4.90 21.48
C CYS A 493 3.56 -4.22 22.78
N THR A 494 3.43 -2.89 22.76
CA THR A 494 2.97 -2.09 23.90
C THR A 494 1.49 -2.27 24.19
N THR A 495 0.70 -2.51 23.15
CA THR A 495 -0.76 -2.50 23.22
C THR A 495 -1.32 -3.92 23.15
N ALA A 496 -2.29 -4.20 24.02
CA ALA A 496 -3.04 -5.44 24.05
C ALA A 496 -4.34 -5.27 23.24
N ILE A 497 -4.70 -6.27 22.46
CA ILE A 497 -5.95 -6.30 21.70
C ILE A 497 -6.95 -7.11 22.53
N ALA A 498 -8.11 -6.55 22.82
CA ALA A 498 -9.14 -7.19 23.64
C ALA A 498 -10.48 -7.37 22.90
N ASN A 499 -10.75 -6.54 21.90
CA ASN A 499 -12.01 -6.51 21.17
C ASN A 499 -11.72 -6.11 19.72
N GLY A 500 -12.64 -6.45 18.80
CA GLY A 500 -12.55 -6.03 17.40
C GLY A 500 -11.67 -6.90 16.52
N VAL A 501 -11.59 -6.53 15.24
CA VAL A 501 -10.79 -7.24 14.24
C VAL A 501 -9.58 -6.37 13.93
N HIS A 502 -8.39 -6.87 14.26
CA HIS A 502 -7.16 -6.11 14.15
C HIS A 502 -6.09 -6.86 13.36
N THR A 503 -5.43 -6.14 12.44
CA THR A 503 -4.32 -6.65 11.64
C THR A 503 -3.04 -5.88 11.95
N LEU A 504 -1.99 -6.63 12.24
CA LEU A 504 -0.63 -6.13 12.45
C LEU A 504 0.29 -6.74 11.43
N GLU A 505 1.21 -5.94 10.91
CA GLU A 505 2.17 -6.38 9.92
C GLU A 505 3.59 -6.25 10.47
N PHE A 506 4.37 -7.30 10.28
CA PHE A 506 5.77 -7.39 10.63
C PHE A 506 6.59 -7.48 9.34
N VAL A 507 7.42 -6.48 9.10
CA VAL A 507 8.30 -6.40 7.94
C VAL A 507 9.68 -6.88 8.35
N VAL A 508 10.15 -7.95 7.72
CA VAL A 508 11.48 -8.52 7.98
C VAL A 508 12.51 -7.81 7.12
N LYS A 509 13.58 -7.31 7.74
CA LYS A 509 14.71 -6.64 7.12
C LYS A 509 16.00 -7.28 7.61
N SER A 510 17.10 -6.99 6.92
CA SER A 510 18.44 -7.39 7.36
C SER A 510 19.32 -6.17 7.55
N SER A 511 20.12 -6.17 8.61
CA SER A 511 21.21 -5.20 8.80
C SER A 511 22.51 -5.63 8.09
N ARG A 512 22.55 -6.81 7.47
CA ARG A 512 23.74 -7.34 6.78
C ARG A 512 23.85 -6.76 5.36
N VAL A 513 25.06 -6.38 4.98
CA VAL A 513 25.41 -6.00 3.59
C VAL A 513 25.15 -7.20 2.68
N GLY A 514 24.22 -7.06 1.73
CA GLY A 514 23.75 -8.14 0.85
C GLY A 514 22.36 -8.71 1.19
N GLY A 515 21.70 -8.22 2.25
CA GLY A 515 20.26 -8.47 2.47
C GLY A 515 19.88 -9.88 2.97
N GLY A 516 20.85 -10.71 3.37
CA GLY A 516 20.57 -12.06 3.90
C GLY A 516 19.91 -12.03 5.28
N VAL A 517 18.81 -12.78 5.45
CA VAL A 517 18.07 -12.96 6.71
C VAL A 517 18.27 -14.40 7.20
N SER A 518 18.29 -14.64 8.51
CA SER A 518 18.47 -16.00 9.06
C SER A 518 17.31 -16.95 8.75
N GLY A 519 16.11 -16.40 8.52
CA GLY A 519 14.86 -17.14 8.32
C GLY A 519 14.22 -17.67 9.61
N HIS A 520 14.93 -17.62 10.73
CA HIS A 520 14.42 -18.10 12.03
C HIS A 520 13.72 -16.98 12.79
N VAL A 521 12.48 -16.69 12.35
CA VAL A 521 11.58 -15.72 12.97
C VAL A 521 10.24 -16.39 13.29
N CYS A 522 9.64 -16.05 14.42
CA CYS A 522 8.31 -16.50 14.82
C CYS A 522 7.41 -15.29 15.10
N PHE A 523 6.22 -15.25 14.50
CA PHE A 523 5.24 -14.18 14.68
C PHE A 523 4.01 -14.71 15.38
N GLY A 524 3.45 -13.97 16.31
CA GLY A 524 2.23 -14.42 16.98
C GLY A 524 1.84 -13.54 18.13
N PHE A 525 1.35 -14.15 19.19
CA PHE A 525 0.85 -13.43 20.34
C PHE A 525 0.88 -14.25 21.63
N GLU A 526 0.80 -13.53 22.74
CA GLU A 526 0.61 -14.07 24.08
C GLU A 526 -0.84 -13.87 24.53
N CYS A 527 -1.37 -14.88 25.19
CA CYS A 527 -2.66 -14.90 25.85
C CYS A 527 -2.53 -14.28 27.25
N GLY A 528 -3.12 -13.11 27.47
CA GLY A 528 -3.16 -12.44 28.78
C GLY A 528 -2.47 -11.06 28.82
N VAL A 529 -2.65 -10.35 29.94
CA VAL A 529 -2.17 -8.96 30.15
C VAL A 529 -0.99 -8.89 31.12
N GLY A 530 -0.76 -9.93 31.93
CA GLY A 530 0.34 -10.03 32.89
C GLY A 530 1.33 -11.08 32.41
N GLY A 531 2.46 -10.62 31.88
CA GLY A 531 3.44 -11.46 31.20
C GLY A 531 4.19 -12.42 32.12
N ASP A 532 4.00 -13.72 31.90
CA ASP A 532 4.83 -14.79 32.48
C ASP A 532 5.88 -15.34 31.49
N LEU A 533 5.87 -14.85 30.24
CA LEU A 533 6.78 -15.35 29.21
C LEU A 533 8.22 -14.84 29.39
N PRO A 534 9.21 -15.75 29.36
CA PRO A 534 10.61 -15.36 29.39
C PRO A 534 10.98 -14.64 28.09
N VAL A 535 11.67 -13.52 28.24
CA VAL A 535 12.04 -12.65 27.12
C VAL A 535 13.22 -13.22 26.31
N SER A 536 13.92 -14.20 26.88
CA SER A 536 15.05 -14.90 26.27
C SER A 536 14.93 -16.42 26.48
N GLY A 537 15.37 -17.20 25.49
CA GLY A 537 15.51 -18.66 25.58
C GLY A 537 14.29 -19.46 25.11
N ALA A 538 13.11 -18.85 25.01
CA ALA A 538 11.93 -19.44 24.38
C ALA A 538 11.41 -18.54 23.25
N PHE A 539 10.71 -19.11 22.28
CA PHE A 539 10.03 -18.36 21.23
C PHE A 539 8.50 -18.36 21.43
N VAL A 540 7.82 -17.40 20.80
CA VAL A 540 6.35 -17.26 20.82
C VAL A 540 5.72 -18.53 20.24
N GLY A 541 4.81 -19.14 20.99
CA GLY A 541 4.19 -20.44 20.64
C GLY A 541 4.79 -21.63 21.37
N GLN A 542 6.02 -21.54 21.91
CA GLN A 542 6.65 -22.62 22.67
C GLN A 542 6.13 -22.71 24.10
N SER A 543 5.80 -21.56 24.70
CA SER A 543 5.44 -21.45 26.10
C SER A 543 3.93 -21.52 26.32
N ARG A 544 3.51 -21.90 27.53
CA ARG A 544 2.08 -21.94 27.90
C ARG A 544 1.46 -20.54 27.73
N GLY A 545 0.26 -20.49 27.16
CA GLY A 545 -0.41 -19.23 26.85
C GLY A 545 0.21 -18.43 25.71
N SER A 546 0.93 -19.05 24.78
CA SER A 546 1.42 -18.36 23.57
C SER A 546 1.14 -19.16 22.31
N ILE A 547 0.88 -18.44 21.21
CA ILE A 547 0.63 -19.01 19.88
C ILE A 547 1.51 -18.26 18.90
N GLY A 548 2.25 -18.99 18.06
CA GLY A 548 3.16 -18.40 17.09
C GLY A 548 3.29 -19.21 15.82
N TYR A 549 3.39 -18.53 14.68
CA TYR A 549 3.65 -19.12 13.39
C TYR A 549 5.12 -18.92 13.02
N MET A 550 5.79 -20.01 12.63
CA MET A 550 7.18 -20.01 12.17
C MET A 550 7.25 -20.30 10.67
N PRO A 551 7.49 -19.29 9.81
CA PRO A 551 7.41 -19.46 8.35
C PRO A 551 8.46 -20.41 7.76
N ALA A 552 9.68 -20.42 8.29
CA ALA A 552 10.76 -21.28 7.77
C ALA A 552 10.47 -22.79 7.94
N ILE A 553 9.67 -23.16 8.94
CA ILE A 553 9.24 -24.55 9.16
C ILE A 553 7.86 -24.79 8.54
N GLY A 554 7.04 -23.75 8.37
CA GLY A 554 5.65 -23.88 7.92
C GLY A 554 4.77 -24.50 8.99
N CYS A 555 5.00 -24.15 10.26
CA CYS A 555 4.26 -24.72 11.39
C CYS A 555 3.76 -23.65 12.34
N LEU A 556 2.55 -23.87 12.84
CA LEU A 556 1.93 -23.15 13.94
C LEU A 556 2.27 -23.85 15.25
N TRP A 557 2.80 -23.08 16.19
CA TRP A 557 3.14 -23.50 17.54
C TRP A 557 2.06 -23.01 18.50
N ASN A 558 1.43 -23.93 19.21
CA ASN A 558 0.44 -23.64 20.24
C ASN A 558 0.85 -24.32 21.54
N GLN A 559 1.31 -23.53 22.51
CA GLN A 559 1.73 -24.02 23.84
C GLN A 559 2.75 -25.19 23.78
N GLY A 560 3.69 -25.12 22.84
CA GLY A 560 4.73 -26.13 22.62
C GLY A 560 4.35 -27.25 21.66
N VAL A 561 3.08 -27.35 21.24
CA VAL A 561 2.63 -28.30 20.22
C VAL A 561 2.84 -27.69 18.83
N CYS A 562 3.54 -28.42 17.97
CA CYS A 562 3.83 -28.02 16.60
C CYS A 562 2.82 -28.66 15.63
N VAL A 563 2.08 -27.84 14.89
CA VAL A 563 1.09 -28.26 13.91
C VAL A 563 1.48 -27.70 12.53
N PRO A 564 1.57 -28.52 11.47
CA PRO A 564 1.85 -28.02 10.13
C PRO A 564 0.72 -27.09 9.66
N PHE A 565 1.08 -25.89 9.21
CA PHE A 565 0.14 -24.82 8.88
C PHE A 565 0.45 -24.26 7.48
N GLY A 566 -0.59 -23.94 6.70
CA GLY A 566 -0.43 -23.40 5.34
C GLY A 566 -0.47 -24.41 4.19
N ARG A 567 -1.13 -25.58 4.35
CA ARG A 567 -1.22 -26.60 3.27
C ARG A 567 -1.76 -25.98 1.95
N ARG A 568 -0.95 -26.03 0.90
CA ARG A 568 -1.44 -26.19 -0.49
C ARG A 568 -1.37 -27.67 -0.81
N GLU A 569 -2.29 -28.20 -1.62
CA GLU A 569 -2.41 -29.64 -1.89
C GLU A 569 -1.05 -30.33 -2.10
N GLY A 570 -0.68 -31.23 -1.17
CA GLY A 570 0.46 -32.14 -1.32
C GLY A 570 1.76 -31.79 -0.58
N ASP A 571 2.04 -30.52 -0.23
CA ASP A 571 3.32 -30.16 0.40
C ASP A 571 3.19 -29.13 1.55
N ILE A 572 4.02 -29.29 2.58
CA ILE A 572 4.17 -28.30 3.66
C ILE A 572 4.81 -27.05 3.05
N SER A 573 4.09 -25.93 3.04
CA SER A 573 4.55 -24.66 2.46
C SER A 573 5.62 -23.99 3.34
N LYS A 574 6.84 -24.53 3.31
CA LYS A 574 8.01 -23.85 3.89
C LYS A 574 8.24 -22.55 3.12
N ILE A 575 8.20 -21.43 3.82
CA ILE A 575 8.43 -20.11 3.23
C ILE A 575 9.88 -19.72 3.50
N VAL A 576 10.64 -19.50 2.43
CA VAL A 576 11.98 -18.90 2.52
C VAL A 576 11.80 -17.42 2.81
N VAL A 577 12.17 -17.00 4.02
CA VAL A 577 12.04 -15.60 4.46
C VAL A 577 13.14 -14.77 3.80
N LEU A 578 12.75 -13.74 3.06
CA LEU A 578 13.65 -12.80 2.41
C LEU A 578 13.57 -11.42 3.07
N SER A 579 14.62 -10.60 2.88
CA SER A 579 14.59 -9.20 3.31
C SER A 579 13.56 -8.44 2.47
N GLY A 580 12.62 -7.77 3.15
CA GLY A 580 11.50 -7.06 2.54
C GLY A 580 10.16 -7.80 2.65
N ASP A 581 10.17 -9.07 3.08
CA ASP A 581 8.94 -9.83 3.27
C ASP A 581 8.08 -9.25 4.39
N VAL A 582 6.76 -9.28 4.16
CA VAL A 582 5.74 -8.79 5.07
C VAL A 582 4.91 -9.96 5.57
N PHE A 583 4.88 -10.16 6.88
CA PHE A 583 4.00 -11.11 7.55
C PHE A 583 2.91 -10.37 8.30
N ALA A 584 1.66 -10.67 8.00
CA ALA A 584 0.51 -10.10 8.69
C ALA A 584 -0.09 -11.11 9.67
N VAL A 585 -0.43 -10.65 10.87
CA VAL A 585 -1.21 -11.38 11.88
C VAL A 585 -2.55 -10.67 12.02
N THR A 586 -3.63 -11.39 11.77
CA THR A 586 -4.99 -10.91 11.93
C THR A 586 -5.63 -11.61 13.12
N ILE A 587 -6.15 -10.83 14.06
CA ILE A 587 -6.83 -11.31 15.26
C ILE A 587 -8.28 -10.83 15.19
N ASP A 588 -9.21 -11.78 15.04
CA ASP A 588 -10.64 -11.54 14.98
C ASP A 588 -11.29 -11.97 16.31
N TYR A 589 -11.58 -11.00 17.17
CA TYR A 589 -12.31 -11.24 18.42
C TYR A 589 -13.81 -11.45 18.24
N ASP A 590 -14.39 -11.05 17.10
CA ASP A 590 -15.82 -11.22 16.86
C ASP A 590 -16.16 -12.67 16.51
N ARG A 591 -15.24 -13.37 15.82
CA ARG A 591 -15.38 -14.77 15.40
C ARG A 591 -14.47 -15.73 16.16
N HIS A 592 -13.59 -15.23 17.02
CA HIS A 592 -12.54 -16.01 17.69
C HIS A 592 -11.65 -16.77 16.70
N MET A 593 -11.08 -16.03 15.74
CA MET A 593 -10.21 -16.58 14.70
C MET A 593 -8.90 -15.81 14.58
N VAL A 594 -7.87 -16.52 14.14
CA VAL A 594 -6.54 -15.96 13.86
C VAL A 594 -6.13 -16.31 12.44
N GLY A 595 -5.80 -15.30 11.65
CA GLY A 595 -5.30 -15.44 10.29
C GLY A 595 -3.84 -15.01 10.19
N PHE A 596 -3.06 -15.71 9.35
CA PHE A 596 -1.70 -15.30 8.98
C PHE A 596 -1.64 -15.04 7.49
N ALA A 597 -0.89 -14.03 7.05
CA ALA A 597 -0.66 -13.77 5.63
C ALA A 597 0.82 -13.47 5.37
N HIS A 598 1.30 -13.81 4.17
CA HIS A 598 2.63 -13.49 3.66
C HIS A 598 2.48 -12.70 2.36
N ASN A 599 3.08 -11.51 2.30
CA ASN A 599 3.06 -10.61 1.13
C ASN A 599 1.63 -10.40 0.55
N GLY A 600 0.65 -10.26 1.44
CA GLY A 600 -0.76 -10.07 1.09
C GLY A 600 -1.55 -11.35 0.76
N CYS A 601 -0.89 -12.51 0.69
CA CYS A 601 -1.55 -13.81 0.48
C CYS A 601 -1.85 -14.49 1.83
N PRO A 602 -3.08 -14.92 2.10
CA PRO A 602 -3.38 -15.68 3.32
C PRO A 602 -2.65 -17.04 3.30
N ILE A 603 -2.08 -17.40 4.45
CA ILE A 603 -1.37 -18.66 4.68
C ILE A 603 -2.37 -19.63 5.30
N GLY A 604 -2.88 -20.56 4.49
CA GLY A 604 -3.85 -21.55 4.96
C GLY A 604 -5.22 -20.94 5.29
N THR A 605 -6.02 -21.72 6.01
CA THR A 605 -7.32 -21.29 6.54
C THR A 605 -7.15 -20.63 7.90
N ASP A 606 -7.97 -19.62 8.20
CA ASP A 606 -8.02 -18.98 9.50
C ASP A 606 -8.23 -20.04 10.61
N VAL A 607 -7.48 -19.90 11.70
CA VAL A 607 -7.49 -20.85 12.81
C VAL A 607 -8.53 -20.40 13.83
N ALA A 608 -9.55 -21.22 14.05
CA ALA A 608 -10.53 -21.00 15.11
C ALA A 608 -9.88 -21.32 16.47
N ILE A 609 -9.75 -20.31 17.33
CA ILE A 609 -9.12 -20.42 18.65
C ILE A 609 -9.92 -19.58 19.62
N GLU A 610 -10.33 -20.15 20.75
CA GLU A 610 -10.94 -19.39 21.84
C GLU A 610 -9.95 -18.34 22.37
N LEU A 611 -10.10 -17.10 21.89
CA LEU A 611 -9.26 -15.99 22.30
C LEU A 611 -9.56 -15.60 23.77
N PRO A 612 -8.52 -15.42 24.60
CA PRO A 612 -8.65 -14.96 25.98
C PRO A 612 -9.09 -13.48 26.05
N LEU A 613 -9.34 -12.95 27.25
CA LEU A 613 -9.80 -11.57 27.48
C LEU A 613 -8.97 -10.47 26.80
N ALA A 614 -7.67 -10.71 26.63
CA ALA A 614 -6.78 -9.82 25.89
C ALA A 614 -5.56 -10.58 25.41
N VAL A 615 -5.01 -10.12 24.28
CA VAL A 615 -3.92 -10.75 23.56
C VAL A 615 -2.88 -9.70 23.22
N VAL A 616 -1.61 -9.99 23.50
CA VAL A 616 -0.49 -9.10 23.22
C VAL A 616 0.31 -9.64 22.03
N PRO A 617 0.35 -8.94 20.88
CA PRO A 617 1.17 -9.34 19.74
C PRO A 617 2.66 -9.36 20.10
N ALA A 618 3.40 -10.32 19.54
CA ALA A 618 4.81 -10.52 19.84
C ALA A 618 5.57 -11.13 18.67
N VAL A 619 6.88 -10.86 18.63
CA VAL A 619 7.80 -11.41 17.64
C VAL A 619 9.00 -12.04 18.34
N SER A 620 9.44 -13.20 17.85
CA SER A 620 10.66 -13.87 18.30
C SER A 620 11.67 -13.95 17.18
N VAL A 621 12.91 -13.56 17.47
CA VAL A 621 14.01 -13.54 16.49
C VAL A 621 15.20 -14.32 17.04
N TYR A 622 15.78 -15.17 16.19
CA TYR A 622 17.01 -15.91 16.50
C TYR A 622 18.26 -15.30 15.83
N GLY A 623 18.12 -14.81 14.59
CA GLY A 623 19.23 -14.29 13.79
C GLY A 623 19.93 -13.06 14.38
N LEU A 624 21.25 -12.98 14.16
CA LEU A 624 22.15 -11.95 14.72
C LEU A 624 22.04 -10.57 14.05
N HIS A 625 21.49 -10.51 12.84
CA HIS A 625 21.38 -9.31 12.02
C HIS A 625 19.97 -9.11 11.45
N ASP A 626 19.01 -9.86 11.99
CA ASP A 626 17.62 -9.75 11.58
C ASP A 626 17.03 -8.49 12.24
N VAL A 627 16.39 -7.67 11.41
CA VAL A 627 15.70 -6.45 11.81
C VAL A 627 14.22 -6.67 11.53
N VAL A 628 13.34 -6.33 12.47
CA VAL A 628 11.90 -6.48 12.27
C VAL A 628 11.21 -5.16 12.56
N ASP A 629 10.41 -4.68 11.62
CA ASP A 629 9.60 -3.48 11.81
C ASP A 629 8.14 -3.87 12.01
N VAL A 630 7.48 -3.29 13.01
CA VAL A 630 6.03 -3.44 13.23
C VAL A 630 5.29 -2.25 12.63
N ARG A 631 4.19 -2.53 11.92
CA ARG A 631 3.29 -1.52 11.38
C ARG A 631 1.81 -1.95 11.52
N PRO A 632 0.88 -1.00 11.65
CA PRO A 632 -0.55 -1.29 11.55
C PRO A 632 -0.88 -1.75 10.12
N GLY A 633 -1.59 -2.86 9.97
CA GLY A 633 -1.96 -3.45 8.68
C GLY A 633 -3.40 -3.19 8.23
N GLY A 634 -4.18 -2.45 9.02
CA GLY A 634 -5.58 -2.14 8.75
C GLY A 634 -5.78 -0.83 7.97
N ILE A 635 -7.03 -0.35 7.94
CA ILE A 635 -7.44 0.81 7.13
C ILE A 635 -6.95 2.12 7.75
N ALA A 636 -6.66 3.12 6.91
CA ALA A 636 -6.23 4.46 7.31
C ALA A 636 -4.96 4.46 8.19
N LYS A 637 -4.03 3.53 7.93
CA LYS A 637 -2.82 3.29 8.75
C LYS A 637 -3.17 2.93 10.22
N SER A 638 -4.36 2.41 10.46
CA SER A 638 -4.77 1.91 11.78
C SER A 638 -4.69 0.39 11.84
N THR A 639 -4.76 -0.20 13.04
CA THR A 639 -4.85 -1.65 13.19
C THR A 639 -6.21 -2.23 12.80
N LEU A 640 -7.26 -1.42 12.60
CA LEU A 640 -8.62 -1.90 12.36
C LEU A 640 -8.75 -2.53 10.96
N GLN A 641 -9.22 -3.77 10.91
CA GLN A 641 -9.61 -4.41 9.65
C GLN A 641 -11.13 -4.29 9.45
N LEU A 642 -11.55 -3.89 8.24
CA LEU A 642 -12.96 -3.88 7.88
C LEU A 642 -13.43 -5.25 7.42
N HIS A 643 -14.72 -5.49 7.61
CA HIS A 643 -15.37 -6.61 6.95
C HIS A 643 -15.33 -6.40 5.43
N TRP A 644 -14.97 -7.45 4.68
CA TRP A 644 -14.78 -7.34 3.22
C TRP A 644 -16.02 -6.82 2.48
N LEU A 645 -17.23 -7.19 2.92
CA LEU A 645 -18.49 -6.67 2.35
C LEU A 645 -18.61 -5.15 2.49
N LEU A 646 -18.20 -4.60 3.65
CA LEU A 646 -18.23 -3.16 3.88
C LEU A 646 -17.22 -2.43 3.01
N ASP A 647 -16.03 -3.00 2.83
CA ASP A 647 -14.99 -2.44 1.95
C ASP A 647 -15.44 -2.43 0.48
N VAL A 648 -16.06 -3.53 0.03
CA VAL A 648 -16.66 -3.61 -1.30
C VAL A 648 -17.81 -2.62 -1.46
N LEU A 649 -18.67 -2.45 -0.45
CA LEU A 649 -19.76 -1.45 -0.47
C LEU A 649 -19.20 -0.03 -0.62
N ASN A 650 -18.20 0.34 0.19
CA ASN A 650 -17.56 1.66 0.12
C ASN A 650 -16.87 1.89 -1.23
N SER A 651 -16.15 0.88 -1.74
CA SER A 651 -15.45 0.95 -3.01
C SER A 651 -16.41 1.04 -4.20
N THR A 652 -17.50 0.26 -4.18
CA THR A 652 -18.54 0.31 -5.22
C THR A 652 -19.32 1.63 -5.18
N ALA A 653 -19.63 2.16 -4.00
CA ALA A 653 -20.26 3.47 -3.85
C ALA A 653 -19.38 4.60 -4.39
N SER A 654 -18.09 4.58 -4.06
CA SER A 654 -17.10 5.53 -4.59
C SER A 654 -16.98 5.43 -6.11
N LEU A 655 -16.98 4.22 -6.67
CA LEU A 655 -16.98 3.99 -8.11
C LEU A 655 -18.24 4.53 -8.78
N ALA A 656 -19.43 4.25 -8.22
CA ALA A 656 -20.71 4.76 -8.70
C ALA A 656 -20.72 6.30 -8.77
N GLY A 657 -20.26 6.94 -7.69
CA GLY A 657 -20.17 8.40 -7.62
C GLY A 657 -19.20 8.98 -8.66
N ARG A 658 -18.05 8.33 -8.87
CA ARG A 658 -17.09 8.74 -9.92
C ARG A 658 -17.67 8.57 -11.33
N PHE A 659 -18.34 7.45 -11.60
CA PHE A 659 -19.01 7.18 -12.87
C PHE A 659 -20.13 8.21 -13.14
N ALA A 660 -20.99 8.48 -12.16
CA ALA A 660 -21.99 9.53 -12.26
C ALA A 660 -21.35 10.90 -12.53
N GLY A 661 -20.27 11.22 -11.80
CA GLY A 661 -19.49 12.45 -12.00
C GLY A 661 -18.96 12.58 -13.43
N THR A 662 -18.51 11.48 -14.05
CA THR A 662 -18.01 11.50 -15.43
C THR A 662 -19.10 11.66 -16.50
N LEU A 663 -20.31 11.17 -16.24
CA LEU A 663 -21.45 11.46 -17.12
C LEU A 663 -21.85 12.93 -17.04
N ILE A 664 -21.78 13.52 -15.84
CA ILE A 664 -22.08 14.93 -15.61
C ILE A 664 -21.00 15.83 -16.23
N SER A 665 -19.72 15.49 -16.04
CA SER A 665 -18.60 16.27 -16.59
C SER A 665 -18.47 16.16 -18.10
N GLY A 666 -19.05 15.12 -18.72
CA GLY A 666 -18.87 14.83 -20.13
C GLY A 666 -17.49 14.22 -20.45
N PRO A 667 -17.14 14.09 -21.74
CA PRO A 667 -15.80 13.64 -22.14
C PRO A 667 -14.73 14.58 -21.54
N PRO A 668 -13.55 14.06 -21.17
CA PRO A 668 -12.47 14.91 -20.70
C PRO A 668 -12.15 15.95 -21.78
N ILE A 669 -12.30 17.23 -21.40
CA ILE A 669 -11.96 18.37 -22.25
C ILE A 669 -10.48 18.24 -22.59
N ASP A 670 -10.15 18.07 -23.87
CA ASP A 670 -8.76 18.03 -24.33
C ASP A 670 -8.13 19.41 -24.07
N GLY A 671 -6.80 19.52 -23.90
CA GLY A 671 -6.18 20.84 -23.63
C GLY A 671 -6.49 21.87 -24.72
N VAL A 672 -6.65 21.39 -25.95
CA VAL A 672 -7.10 22.17 -27.12
C VAL A 672 -8.58 22.59 -26.99
N GLU A 673 -9.42 21.75 -26.41
CA GLU A 673 -10.84 22.04 -26.20
C GLU A 673 -11.05 23.02 -25.03
N GLU A 674 -10.14 23.03 -24.04
CA GLU A 674 -10.07 24.05 -22.97
C GLU A 674 -9.63 25.42 -23.54
N GLU A 675 -8.65 25.42 -24.45
CA GLU A 675 -8.24 26.61 -25.21
C GLU A 675 -9.34 27.12 -26.17
N LEU A 676 -10.11 26.22 -26.78
CA LEU A 676 -11.20 26.53 -27.71
C LEU A 676 -12.56 26.73 -27.01
N GLN A 677 -12.66 26.52 -25.71
CA GLN A 677 -13.89 26.68 -24.94
C GLN A 677 -14.54 28.07 -25.12
N PRO A 678 -13.79 29.19 -25.16
CA PRO A 678 -14.36 30.51 -25.45
C PRO A 678 -14.94 30.62 -26.87
N TRP A 679 -14.36 29.90 -27.84
CA TRP A 679 -14.82 29.85 -29.22
C TRP A 679 -16.07 28.98 -29.39
N LEU A 680 -16.09 27.81 -28.75
CA LEU A 680 -17.24 26.90 -28.73
C LEU A 680 -18.45 27.52 -28.03
N GLN A 681 -18.21 28.31 -26.99
CA GLN A 681 -19.24 29.10 -26.30
C GLN A 681 -19.59 30.41 -27.02
N SER A 682 -18.88 30.77 -28.09
CA SER A 682 -19.22 31.95 -28.87
C SER A 682 -20.59 31.77 -29.53
N THR A 683 -21.37 32.85 -29.55
CA THR A 683 -22.72 32.88 -30.14
C THR A 683 -22.73 32.59 -31.64
N LEU A 684 -21.57 32.61 -32.32
CA LEU A 684 -21.41 32.28 -33.73
C LEU A 684 -21.47 30.78 -34.01
N LEU A 685 -21.04 29.93 -33.06
CA LEU A 685 -21.00 28.47 -33.21
C LEU A 685 -22.12 27.78 -32.42
N SER A 686 -22.47 28.31 -31.24
CA SER A 686 -23.53 27.76 -30.38
C SER A 686 -24.94 28.31 -30.71
N GLY A 687 -25.00 29.51 -31.28
CA GLY A 687 -26.21 30.06 -31.89
C GLY A 687 -26.16 29.80 -33.39
N GLY A 688 -26.77 28.70 -33.86
CA GLY A 688 -26.89 28.45 -35.30
C GLY A 688 -27.38 29.70 -36.04
N LEU A 689 -26.97 29.85 -37.31
CA LEU A 689 -27.24 30.99 -38.20
C LEU A 689 -28.74 31.37 -38.30
N THR A 690 -29.31 31.91 -37.24
CA THR A 690 -30.51 32.72 -37.27
C THR A 690 -30.00 34.15 -37.28
N GLY A 691 -29.83 34.68 -38.49
CA GLY A 691 -29.70 36.12 -38.68
C GLY A 691 -30.85 36.85 -37.98
N PRO A 692 -30.70 38.15 -37.67
CA PRO A 692 -31.71 38.89 -36.95
C PRO A 692 -33.00 38.92 -37.78
N SER A 693 -34.00 38.14 -37.39
CA SER A 693 -35.39 38.38 -37.81
C SER A 693 -35.85 39.64 -37.09
N SER A 694 -35.49 40.81 -37.63
CA SER A 694 -36.07 42.06 -37.20
C SER A 694 -37.52 42.14 -37.67
N SER A 695 -38.37 42.35 -36.68
CA SER A 695 -39.66 43.05 -36.74
C SER A 695 -40.84 42.39 -37.45
N CYS A 696 -41.77 41.92 -36.63
CA CYS A 696 -43.19 42.14 -36.89
C CYS A 696 -43.42 43.66 -36.96
N GLY A 697 -43.54 44.17 -38.18
CA GLY A 697 -43.62 45.60 -38.49
C GLY A 697 -43.94 45.89 -39.97
N SER A 698 -44.93 45.18 -40.52
CA SER A 698 -45.82 45.60 -41.63
C SER A 698 -45.28 45.88 -43.05
N ARG A 699 -45.63 44.93 -43.94
CA ARG A 699 -46.22 45.08 -45.31
C ARG A 699 -45.33 45.42 -46.53
N ARG A 700 -45.23 44.40 -47.40
CA ARG A 700 -45.57 44.34 -48.86
C ARG A 700 -45.03 45.47 -49.76
N ASN A 701 -44.05 45.15 -50.61
CA ASN A 701 -44.22 44.71 -52.01
C ASN A 701 -42.94 44.99 -52.84
N SER A 702 -42.65 44.04 -53.75
CA SER A 702 -41.90 44.17 -55.02
C SER A 702 -40.49 44.80 -55.03
N LEU A 703 -39.49 44.03 -55.43
CA LEU A 703 -38.86 44.14 -56.76
C LEU A 703 -37.73 43.13 -56.94
N VAL A 704 -37.44 42.89 -58.21
CA VAL A 704 -36.66 41.84 -58.84
C VAL A 704 -35.34 42.45 -59.36
N LEU A 705 -34.30 41.60 -59.50
CA LEU A 705 -33.09 41.71 -60.36
C LEU A 705 -31.87 42.58 -59.92
N ASP A 706 -30.72 41.88 -59.92
CA ASP A 706 -29.46 42.15 -60.64
C ASP A 706 -28.23 42.92 -60.08
N VAL A 707 -27.10 42.17 -60.04
CA VAL A 707 -25.79 42.39 -60.74
C VAL A 707 -24.92 43.58 -60.28
N THR A 708 -23.77 43.37 -59.61
CA THR A 708 -22.40 43.12 -60.14
C THR A 708 -21.47 43.04 -58.92
N GLY A 709 -20.53 42.10 -58.75
CA GLY A 709 -19.27 42.00 -59.45
C GLY A 709 -18.18 42.89 -58.82
N THR A 710 -17.26 42.35 -58.00
CA THR A 710 -15.82 42.72 -57.95
C THR A 710 -15.05 41.81 -56.99
N SER A 711 -13.75 41.67 -57.26
CA SER A 711 -13.00 40.42 -57.29
C SER A 711 -11.90 40.29 -56.22
N TRP A 712 -11.36 39.08 -56.15
CA TRP A 712 -10.29 38.53 -55.31
C TRP A 712 -8.89 39.19 -55.41
N ALA A 713 -8.78 40.51 -55.47
CA ALA A 713 -7.49 41.20 -55.63
C ALA A 713 -6.96 41.92 -54.38
N ALA A 714 -7.66 41.88 -53.24
CA ALA A 714 -7.28 42.65 -52.03
C ALA A 714 -6.67 41.83 -50.89
N ALA A 715 -6.53 40.51 -51.00
CA ALA A 715 -6.13 39.63 -49.89
C ALA A 715 -4.63 39.28 -49.82
N LEU A 716 -3.77 39.98 -50.56
CA LEU A 716 -2.31 39.77 -50.53
C LEU A 716 -1.59 41.11 -50.38
N LYS A 717 -1.54 41.63 -49.15
CA LYS A 717 -0.46 42.47 -48.62
C LYS A 717 -0.72 42.81 -47.15
N GLY A 718 0.12 42.26 -46.26
CA GLY A 718 0.13 42.64 -44.86
C GLY A 718 0.74 41.59 -43.93
N GLU A 719 1.93 41.07 -44.24
CA GLU A 719 2.76 40.42 -43.22
C GLU A 719 3.25 41.53 -42.25
N GLY A 720 2.73 41.50 -41.02
CA GLY A 720 3.23 42.26 -39.89
C GLY A 720 3.87 41.30 -38.89
N SER A 721 5.13 41.54 -38.56
CA SER A 721 6.00 40.75 -37.67
C SER A 721 5.43 40.58 -36.26
N PHE A 722 5.32 39.33 -35.80
CA PHE A 722 5.10 39.00 -34.40
C PHE A 722 6.38 39.26 -33.58
N LEU A 723 6.28 40.12 -32.57
CA LEU A 723 7.18 40.17 -31.42
C LEU A 723 6.37 39.69 -30.21
N ASN A 724 6.88 38.64 -29.54
CA ASN A 724 6.35 38.08 -28.31
C ASN A 724 6.34 39.11 -27.16
N PRO A 725 5.34 39.08 -26.27
CA PRO A 725 5.54 39.23 -24.84
C PRO A 725 5.82 37.89 -24.14
#